data_AF-A0A927PE07-F1
#
_entry.id   AF-A0A927PE07-F1
#
_cell.length_a   1.000
_cell.length_b   1.000
_cell.length_c   1.000
_cell.angle_alpha   90.00
_cell.angle_beta   90.00
_cell.angle_gamma   90.00
#
_symmetry.space_group_name_H-M   'P 1'
#
loop_
_entity.id
_entity.type
_entity.pdbx_description
1 polymer ?
#
loop_
_entity_poly.entity_id
_entity_poly.type
_entity_poly.pdbx_seq_one_letter_code
_entity_poly.pdbx_strand_id
1 'polypeptide(L)'
;MGQTMMASRKRTGLNDRPVAPNLKQKGLKALDRQMLSYIVPPIMFPVRGFPGFCAPRMQYAETLKEPMLEVKRKAVLPRELRRIRASALTGDKKYGSVMDVLQIVYGQDFGAILKDYVDTHQEELYKKGIMPDSLFIRLGGIGKPYIETNYDQPSKAFYLDVVVDCLLDGEHYQKCVSFYIRYKMSFCAMDPRCFLWEIGLYRSDADDELRDTNRTKADGNLLPKITAAKYDEIVNDLLESYNPEALDAPGPVDVYKIAAGMKLAVRELLIPDYNILGQLHFWPGTIEYLDKDGSKKVSRANSLDIFINKLSCSTMIAKRSSLAHEIGHLFCSRMFELLQIMAGNKHGAVVNKRKKQPKGADIPKELESQPSKFSGHLLLPRRTALPFVEEEIRKLGGHASPRQMEAIVRKVMDTFQVSRQMATLRLKDFGYDVAKGVNRYVDGHYVPAYGTSNGEWKNGVDYIIEHKAVFELYFDDAQFREVINTGRFVFVENHLCLADRRFVTMGMTQSARVWTARLTDYARSHIDECCLAFRERGTAAHRYYDGFLNKEICGYVKDYRFDPLRTPEENAQAMAEYSEITGNLPNGFGQTLKYHMKRVKVTTEKLAEAMEISPRVVYEYRKDSLPRASLMAPADTKSLVPLAQPTKRNVIIMSLLMHLMPDWSKHFLKQAHYELDLESREELAWSCAIQTSYMCEIEQINLQFRLLGVTALTSSFPDNSAA
;
A
#
# COMPACT_ATOMS: atom_id res chain seq x y z
N MET A 1 -11.68 87.08 24.10
CA MET A 1 -10.36 87.73 23.99
C MET A 1 -9.41 87.03 24.96
N GLY A 2 -8.18 86.67 24.51
CA GLY A 2 -7.07 86.09 25.30
C GLY A 2 -7.19 84.58 25.58
N GLN A 3 -6.61 83.67 24.77
CA GLN A 3 -5.20 83.18 24.76
C GLN A 3 -4.74 82.65 26.14
N THR A 4 -4.23 81.43 26.29
CA THR A 4 -2.96 80.95 25.69
C THR A 4 -2.89 79.41 25.59
N MET A 5 -2.19 78.93 24.55
CA MET A 5 -1.78 77.54 24.27
C MET A 5 -0.84 76.94 25.33
N MET A 6 -0.87 75.62 25.54
CA MET A 6 0.21 74.70 25.11
C MET A 6 -0.15 73.23 25.30
N ALA A 7 0.43 72.41 24.42
CA ALA A 7 0.07 71.04 24.12
C ALA A 7 0.78 69.98 25.00
N SER A 8 0.11 68.86 25.22
CA SER A 8 0.69 67.50 25.15
C SER A 8 -0.44 66.46 25.13
N ARG A 9 -0.64 65.81 23.98
CA ARG A 9 -1.64 64.74 23.76
C ARG A 9 -0.99 63.36 23.90
N LYS A 10 -1.54 62.50 24.77
CA LYS A 10 -1.39 61.04 24.69
C LYS A 10 -2.77 60.38 24.48
N ARG A 11 -2.86 59.71 23.32
CA ARG A 11 -3.61 58.50 22.90
C ARG A 11 -5.10 58.31 23.30
N THR A 12 -5.91 58.37 22.25
CA THR A 12 -7.25 57.78 21.95
C THR A 12 -7.36 56.30 22.39
N GLY A 13 -8.48 55.74 22.89
CA GLY A 13 -9.87 55.73 22.38
C GLY A 13 -9.96 54.79 21.16
N LEU A 14 -10.87 53.83 20.95
CA LEU A 14 -12.20 53.49 21.51
C LEU A 14 -12.72 52.22 20.75
N ASN A 15 -13.93 51.73 21.10
CA ASN A 15 -14.89 50.88 20.33
C ASN A 15 -14.83 49.35 20.53
N ASP A 16 -15.92 48.57 20.51
CA ASP A 16 -17.37 48.75 20.79
C ASP A 16 -18.03 47.34 20.82
N ARG A 17 -19.18 47.26 21.51
CA ARG A 17 -20.16 46.19 21.88
C ARG A 17 -20.65 45.16 20.80
N PRO A 18 -21.65 44.23 21.00
CA PRO A 18 -22.39 43.70 22.20
C PRO A 18 -22.67 42.15 22.28
N VAL A 19 -22.97 41.68 23.51
CA VAL A 19 -24.03 40.76 24.03
C VAL A 19 -24.61 39.60 23.17
N ALA A 20 -24.57 38.36 23.72
CA ALA A 20 -25.40 37.21 23.35
C ALA A 20 -26.31 36.76 24.53
N PRO A 21 -27.53 36.22 24.27
CA PRO A 21 -28.53 35.97 25.31
C PRO A 21 -28.41 34.60 26.01
N ASN A 22 -28.80 34.60 27.29
CA ASN A 22 -29.03 33.45 28.15
C ASN A 22 -30.07 32.47 27.56
N LEU A 23 -29.68 31.21 27.33
CA LEU A 23 -30.61 30.08 27.14
C LEU A 23 -30.48 29.10 28.32
N LYS A 24 -31.60 28.96 29.02
CA LYS A 24 -31.80 28.29 30.30
C LYS A 24 -31.42 26.81 30.28
N GLN A 25 -30.79 26.38 31.37
CA GLN A 25 -30.68 25.01 31.85
C GLN A 25 -32.07 24.34 31.99
N LYS A 26 -32.58 23.71 30.94
CA LYS A 26 -33.62 22.68 31.03
C LYS A 26 -33.40 21.66 29.91
N GLY A 27 -32.74 20.55 30.23
CA GLY A 27 -32.54 19.46 29.27
C GLY A 27 -31.62 18.32 29.70
N LEU A 28 -30.78 18.49 30.74
CA LEU A 28 -29.77 17.45 31.07
C LEU A 28 -30.25 16.31 31.98
N LYS A 29 -31.44 16.36 32.59
CA LYS A 29 -31.85 15.34 33.58
C LYS A 29 -32.57 14.10 33.02
N ALA A 30 -32.89 14.07 31.73
CA ALA A 30 -33.59 12.93 31.11
C ALA A 30 -32.65 11.95 30.37
N LEU A 31 -31.43 12.37 30.01
CA LEU A 31 -30.47 11.51 29.28
C LEU A 31 -29.79 10.46 30.18
N ASP A 32 -29.65 10.72 31.48
CA ASP A 32 -28.89 9.84 32.39
C ASP A 32 -29.60 8.52 32.72
N ARG A 33 -30.93 8.46 32.66
CA ARG A 33 -31.67 7.21 32.94
C ARG A 33 -31.82 6.28 31.75
N GLN A 34 -31.82 6.81 30.52
CA GLN A 34 -31.85 5.98 29.28
C GLN A 34 -30.46 5.48 28.88
N MET A 35 -29.37 6.03 29.43
CA MET A 35 -28.00 5.54 29.21
C MET A 35 -27.70 4.21 29.91
N LEU A 36 -28.55 3.76 30.83
CA LEU A 36 -28.32 2.56 31.64
C LEU A 36 -28.79 1.26 30.96
N SER A 37 -29.52 1.30 29.84
CA SER A 37 -30.08 0.09 29.20
C SER A 37 -29.27 -0.49 28.03
N TYR A 38 -28.00 -0.08 27.84
CA TYR A 38 -27.15 -0.63 26.77
C TYR A 38 -26.64 -2.03 27.13
N ILE A 39 -27.47 -3.03 26.84
CA ILE A 39 -27.06 -4.43 26.78
C ILE A 39 -26.61 -4.68 25.34
N VAL A 40 -25.30 -4.79 25.09
CA VAL A 40 -24.81 -5.46 23.88
C VAL A 40 -25.22 -6.93 24.03
N PRO A 41 -26.03 -7.50 23.12
CA PRO A 41 -26.39 -8.91 23.22
C PRO A 41 -25.11 -9.76 23.21
N PRO A 42 -25.05 -10.90 23.91
CA PRO A 42 -23.94 -11.82 23.79
C PRO A 42 -23.85 -12.28 22.33
N ILE A 43 -22.82 -11.80 21.65
CA ILE A 43 -22.39 -12.33 20.36
C ILE A 43 -21.51 -13.52 20.71
N MET A 44 -22.09 -14.72 20.57
CA MET A 44 -21.31 -15.94 20.69
C MET A 44 -20.35 -15.95 19.51
N PHE A 45 -19.03 -15.97 19.74
CA PHE A 45 -18.10 -16.42 18.72
C PHE A 45 -17.82 -17.91 19.01
N PRO A 46 -18.17 -18.82 18.10
CA PRO A 46 -17.84 -20.23 18.20
C PRO A 46 -16.40 -20.55 17.76
N VAL A 47 -15.62 -19.54 17.35
CA VAL A 47 -14.22 -19.71 16.94
C VAL A 47 -13.36 -20.09 18.14
N ARG A 48 -12.72 -21.27 18.09
CA ARG A 48 -11.85 -21.76 19.16
C ARG A 48 -10.64 -20.82 19.27
N GLY A 49 -10.42 -20.30 20.48
CA GLY A 49 -9.31 -19.38 20.72
C GLY A 49 -9.49 -18.03 20.03
N PHE A 50 -10.70 -17.47 19.98
CA PHE A 50 -10.90 -16.04 19.69
C PHE A 50 -11.87 -15.42 20.71
N PRO A 51 -11.75 -14.11 21.05
CA PRO A 51 -12.49 -13.53 22.16
C PRO A 51 -14.02 -13.47 21.94
N GLY A 52 -14.77 -14.51 22.33
CA GLY A 52 -16.24 -14.58 22.42
C GLY A 52 -16.83 -13.38 23.16
N PHE A 53 -17.83 -12.65 22.64
CA PHE A 53 -18.37 -11.45 23.33
C PHE A 53 -19.19 -11.81 24.58
N CYS A 54 -19.08 -10.99 25.63
CA CYS A 54 -20.01 -11.02 26.77
C CYS A 54 -20.72 -9.68 26.94
N ALA A 55 -21.99 -9.76 27.35
CA ALA A 55 -22.88 -8.63 27.52
C ALA A 55 -22.39 -7.62 28.59
N PRO A 56 -22.65 -6.31 28.43
CA PRO A 56 -22.62 -5.35 29.51
C PRO A 56 -23.86 -5.59 30.35
N ARG A 57 -23.65 -5.89 31.63
CA ARG A 57 -24.65 -6.25 32.67
C ARG A 57 -25.09 -7.72 32.67
N MET A 58 -24.31 -8.55 33.37
CA MET A 58 -24.77 -9.19 34.61
C MET A 58 -23.54 -9.78 35.33
N GLN A 59 -23.46 -9.54 36.64
CA GLN A 59 -22.42 -9.99 37.57
C GLN A 59 -21.00 -9.41 37.38
N TYR A 60 -20.83 -8.12 37.65
CA TYR A 60 -19.55 -7.57 38.16
C TYR A 60 -19.63 -7.24 39.67
N ALA A 61 -20.72 -7.61 40.33
CA ALA A 61 -20.98 -7.29 41.74
C ALA A 61 -20.71 -8.45 42.71
N GLU A 62 -20.42 -9.66 42.23
CA GLU A 62 -20.18 -10.81 43.10
C GLU A 62 -18.93 -11.54 42.63
N THR A 63 -17.94 -11.66 43.52
CA THR A 63 -16.59 -12.22 43.35
C THR A 63 -15.48 -11.33 42.77
N LEU A 64 -15.27 -10.15 43.36
CA LEU A 64 -13.91 -9.63 43.58
C LEU A 64 -13.67 -9.66 45.11
N LYS A 65 -13.33 -10.84 45.63
CA LYS A 65 -13.01 -11.06 47.05
C LYS A 65 -11.54 -10.79 47.38
N GLU A 66 -10.77 -10.26 46.44
CA GLU A 66 -9.36 -9.91 46.66
C GLU A 66 -9.12 -8.41 46.44
N PRO A 67 -8.31 -7.76 47.30
CA PRO A 67 -8.00 -6.34 47.17
C PRO A 67 -7.11 -6.12 45.93
N MET A 68 -7.73 -5.80 44.80
CA MET A 68 -7.00 -5.45 43.58
C MET A 68 -6.59 -3.97 43.60
N LEU A 69 -5.34 -3.67 43.24
CA LEU A 69 -4.88 -2.29 43.08
C LEU A 69 -5.36 -1.73 41.73
N GLU A 70 -6.44 -0.96 41.76
CA GLU A 70 -6.87 -0.19 40.60
C GLU A 70 -5.86 0.90 40.26
N VAL A 71 -5.36 0.87 39.02
CA VAL A 71 -4.49 1.90 38.49
C VAL A 71 -5.37 3.06 38.05
N LYS A 72 -5.48 4.08 38.90
CA LYS A 72 -6.29 5.25 38.60
C LYS A 72 -5.74 5.99 37.39
N ARG A 73 -6.65 6.36 36.50
CA ARG A 73 -6.35 7.24 35.37
C ARG A 73 -5.82 8.58 35.89
N LYS A 74 -4.70 9.06 35.35
CA LYS A 74 -4.23 10.42 35.68
C LYS A 74 -5.22 11.45 35.13
N ALA A 75 -5.35 12.58 35.82
CA ALA A 75 -6.02 13.76 35.24
C ALA A 75 -5.13 14.33 34.13
N VAL A 76 -5.26 13.76 32.93
CA VAL A 76 -4.39 14.13 31.80
C VAL A 76 -4.74 15.54 31.35
N LEU A 77 -3.80 16.47 31.52
CA LEU A 77 -4.00 17.85 31.09
C LEU A 77 -4.17 17.89 29.55
N PRO A 78 -4.94 18.84 28.96
CA PRO A 78 -5.08 18.95 27.50
C PRO A 78 -3.75 19.06 26.74
N ARG A 79 -2.70 19.56 27.40
CA ARG A 79 -1.30 19.65 26.94
C ARG A 79 -0.55 18.31 27.00
N GLU A 80 -0.89 17.41 27.92
CA GLU A 80 -0.37 16.04 27.99
C GLU A 80 -1.09 15.12 27.01
N LEU A 81 -2.39 15.31 26.78
CA LEU A 81 -3.09 14.76 25.62
C LEU A 81 -2.47 15.22 24.29
N ARG A 82 -1.93 16.45 24.23
CA ARG A 82 -1.12 16.91 23.09
C ARG A 82 0.29 16.30 23.07
N ARG A 83 0.88 15.88 24.20
CA ARG A 83 2.13 15.10 24.24
C ARG A 83 1.91 13.63 23.87
N ILE A 84 0.79 12.99 24.19
CA ILE A 84 0.38 11.73 23.52
C ILE A 84 0.33 11.95 22.00
N ARG A 85 -0.03 13.15 21.55
CA ARG A 85 0.00 13.57 20.14
C ARG A 85 1.36 14.11 19.64
N ALA A 86 2.38 14.30 20.49
CA ALA A 86 3.61 15.05 20.14
C ALA A 86 4.93 14.62 20.84
N SER A 87 4.93 13.68 21.79
CA SER A 87 6.11 13.23 22.55
C SER A 87 6.54 11.82 22.16
N ALA A 88 6.50 11.51 20.87
CA ALA A 88 7.53 10.67 20.29
C ALA A 88 8.71 11.59 19.97
N LEU A 89 9.94 11.12 20.13
CA LEU A 89 11.18 11.81 19.73
C LEU A 89 11.31 12.03 18.21
N THR A 90 10.20 11.97 17.48
CA THR A 90 9.95 12.45 16.13
C THR A 90 8.46 12.77 16.11
N GLY A 91 8.06 14.03 15.90
CA GLY A 91 6.65 14.43 15.87
C GLY A 91 5.80 13.55 14.94
N ASP A 92 4.50 13.48 15.25
CA ASP A 92 3.42 12.84 14.48
C ASP A 92 3.05 11.37 14.78
N LYS A 93 2.69 11.05 16.04
CA LYS A 93 1.87 9.85 16.32
C LYS A 93 0.42 10.19 16.66
N LYS A 94 -0.51 9.66 15.86
CA LYS A 94 -1.98 9.84 15.97
C LYS A 94 -2.65 8.74 16.83
N TYR A 95 -1.91 7.69 17.18
CA TYR A 95 -2.39 6.49 17.91
C TYR A 95 -1.43 6.14 19.05
N GLY A 96 -1.96 5.63 20.16
CA GLY A 96 -1.16 5.21 21.33
C GLY A 96 -0.89 3.72 21.32
N SER A 97 0.36 3.33 21.45
CA SER A 97 0.74 1.95 21.78
C SER A 97 0.32 1.58 23.20
N VAL A 98 0.41 0.30 23.55
CA VAL A 98 0.16 -0.16 24.92
C VAL A 98 1.02 0.61 25.94
N MET A 99 2.29 0.81 25.60
CA MET A 99 3.24 1.54 26.44
C MET A 99 2.81 2.99 26.65
N ASP A 100 2.38 3.67 25.58
CA ASP A 100 1.91 5.05 25.65
C ASP A 100 0.67 5.16 26.55
N VAL A 101 -0.26 4.20 26.45
CA VAL A 101 -1.46 4.18 27.28
C VAL A 101 -1.11 3.95 28.74
N LEU A 102 -0.28 2.96 29.05
CA LEU A 102 0.10 2.68 30.44
C LEU A 102 0.89 3.84 31.07
N GLN A 103 1.89 4.39 30.37
CA GLN A 103 2.75 5.43 30.92
C GLN A 103 2.08 6.81 30.97
N ILE A 104 1.33 7.18 29.93
CA ILE A 104 0.81 8.54 29.81
C ILE A 104 -0.61 8.65 30.36
N VAL A 105 -1.49 7.68 30.07
CA VAL A 105 -2.89 7.71 30.51
C VAL A 105 -3.05 7.18 31.92
N TYR A 106 -2.37 6.08 32.23
CA TYR A 106 -2.39 5.43 33.55
C TYR A 106 -1.17 5.77 34.42
N GLY A 107 -0.23 6.56 33.90
CA GLY A 107 0.84 7.12 34.70
C GLY A 107 1.86 6.13 35.24
N GLN A 108 1.94 4.93 34.66
CA GLN A 108 2.78 3.84 35.13
C GLN A 108 4.27 4.15 34.94
N ASP A 109 5.03 3.97 36.01
CA ASP A 109 6.48 4.02 36.01
C ASP A 109 7.01 2.63 36.36
N PHE A 110 7.41 1.87 35.34
CA PHE A 110 7.84 0.49 35.51
C PHE A 110 9.12 0.38 36.36
N GLY A 111 10.00 1.39 36.32
CA GLY A 111 11.20 1.41 37.15
C GLY A 111 10.87 1.57 38.63
N ALA A 112 9.97 2.50 38.96
CA ALA A 112 9.49 2.68 40.32
C ALA A 112 8.74 1.44 40.84
N ILE A 113 7.86 0.85 40.01
CA ILE A 113 7.10 -0.36 40.34
C ILE A 113 8.03 -1.53 40.63
N LEU A 114 9.01 -1.78 39.75
CA LEU A 114 9.95 -2.90 39.92
C LEU A 114 10.92 -2.67 41.06
N LYS A 115 11.33 -1.41 41.31
CA LYS A 115 12.16 -1.07 42.46
C LYS A 115 11.43 -1.40 43.76
N ASP A 116 10.18 -0.96 43.89
CA ASP A 116 9.35 -1.26 45.06
C ASP A 116 9.15 -2.77 45.25
N TYR A 117 8.87 -3.49 44.17
CA TYR A 117 8.72 -4.95 44.19
C TYR A 117 10.01 -5.66 44.65
N VAL A 118 11.16 -5.32 44.07
CA VAL A 118 12.46 -5.91 44.44
C VAL A 118 12.81 -5.59 45.89
N ASP A 119 12.61 -4.33 46.33
CA ASP A 119 12.93 -3.91 47.70
C ASP A 119 12.07 -4.67 48.74
N THR A 120 10.79 -4.97 48.41
CA THR A 120 9.82 -5.59 49.33
C THR A 120 9.77 -7.12 49.28
N HIS A 121 10.15 -7.76 48.16
CA HIS A 121 10.01 -9.21 47.94
C HIS A 121 11.35 -9.97 47.90
N GLN A 122 12.40 -9.46 48.54
CA GLN A 122 13.75 -10.06 48.50
C GLN A 122 13.78 -11.53 48.93
N GLU A 123 13.09 -11.90 50.03
CA GLU A 123 13.03 -13.29 50.48
C GLU A 123 12.43 -14.25 49.45
N GLU A 124 11.42 -13.79 48.70
CA GLU A 124 10.79 -14.59 47.65
C GLU A 124 11.74 -14.75 46.46
N LEU A 125 12.47 -13.69 46.10
CA LEU A 125 13.49 -13.72 45.05
C LEU A 125 14.62 -14.71 45.39
N TYR A 126 15.12 -14.70 46.63
CA TYR A 126 16.10 -15.67 47.11
C TYR A 126 15.58 -17.11 47.00
N LYS A 127 14.35 -17.37 47.47
CA LYS A 127 13.70 -18.69 47.36
C LYS A 127 13.54 -19.15 45.91
N LYS A 128 13.36 -18.22 44.96
CA LYS A 128 13.29 -18.50 43.52
C LYS A 128 14.66 -18.63 42.84
N GLY A 129 15.76 -18.63 43.60
CA GLY A 129 17.14 -18.80 43.11
C GLY A 129 17.75 -17.52 42.53
N ILE A 130 17.17 -16.35 42.83
CA ILE A 130 17.72 -15.06 42.44
C ILE A 130 18.65 -14.59 43.55
N MET A 131 19.95 -14.69 43.29
CA MET A 131 21.03 -14.20 44.16
C MET A 131 20.91 -14.68 45.62
N PRO A 132 20.73 -15.99 45.87
CA PRO A 132 20.42 -16.52 47.21
C PRO A 132 21.50 -16.25 48.27
N ASP A 133 22.73 -16.02 47.83
CA ASP A 133 23.89 -15.79 48.72
C ASP A 133 24.13 -14.30 49.02
N SER A 134 23.29 -13.38 48.52
CA SER A 134 23.44 -11.93 48.77
C SER A 134 22.66 -11.50 50.01
N LEU A 135 23.23 -10.61 50.84
CA LEU A 135 22.51 -10.03 51.98
C LEU A 135 21.40 -9.05 51.57
N PHE A 136 21.54 -8.41 50.42
CA PHE A 136 20.54 -7.54 49.84
C PHE A 136 20.53 -7.65 48.31
N ILE A 137 19.39 -7.36 47.71
CA ILE A 137 19.24 -7.13 46.27
C ILE A 137 18.63 -5.74 46.05
N ARG A 138 19.11 -5.02 45.03
CA ARG A 138 18.52 -3.76 44.57
C ARG A 138 18.37 -3.75 43.05
N LEU A 139 17.43 -2.94 42.56
CA LEU A 139 17.30 -2.69 41.13
C LEU A 139 18.38 -1.68 40.68
N GLY A 140 19.37 -2.17 39.92
CA GLY A 140 20.47 -1.37 39.38
C GLY A 140 20.13 -0.69 38.05
N GLY A 141 19.28 -1.31 37.23
CA GLY A 141 18.82 -0.74 35.97
C GLY A 141 17.70 -1.52 35.33
N ILE A 142 16.97 -0.86 34.43
CA ILE A 142 15.93 -1.49 33.61
C ILE A 142 16.23 -1.32 32.12
N GLY A 143 15.99 -2.38 31.36
CA GLY A 143 15.98 -2.38 29.91
C GLY A 143 14.68 -1.78 29.37
N LYS A 144 14.56 -1.79 28.03
CA LYS A 144 13.36 -1.29 27.36
C LYS A 144 12.20 -2.29 27.56
N PRO A 145 11.06 -1.87 28.15
CA PRO A 145 9.92 -2.77 28.30
C PRO A 145 9.32 -3.18 26.94
N TYR A 146 8.78 -4.39 26.88
CA TYR A 146 8.07 -4.93 25.71
C TYR A 146 6.86 -5.76 26.13
N ILE A 147 5.98 -6.07 25.17
CA ILE A 147 4.74 -6.82 25.43
C ILE A 147 4.93 -8.28 25.05
N GLU A 148 4.58 -9.18 25.97
CA GLU A 148 4.53 -10.63 25.74
C GLU A 148 3.18 -11.18 26.15
N THR A 149 2.21 -11.16 25.24
CA THR A 149 0.82 -11.49 25.56
C THR A 149 0.13 -12.18 24.40
N ASN A 150 -0.62 -13.23 24.68
CA ASN A 150 -1.48 -13.89 23.71
C ASN A 150 -2.71 -13.00 23.40
N TYR A 151 -3.04 -12.83 22.13
CA TYR A 151 -4.16 -12.02 21.67
C TYR A 151 -5.51 -12.72 21.90
N ASP A 152 -5.52 -14.04 21.79
CA ASP A 152 -6.69 -14.91 21.81
C ASP A 152 -7.30 -15.14 23.20
N GLN A 153 -7.38 -14.10 24.03
CA GLN A 153 -7.89 -14.20 25.39
C GLN A 153 -9.43 -14.11 25.49
N PRO A 154 -10.06 -14.63 26.57
CA PRO A 154 -11.48 -14.47 26.82
C PRO A 154 -11.90 -12.99 26.89
N SER A 155 -13.07 -12.62 26.34
CA SER A 155 -13.45 -11.19 26.26
C SER A 155 -13.81 -10.51 27.59
N LYS A 156 -14.06 -11.28 28.65
CA LYS A 156 -14.49 -10.72 29.95
C LYS A 156 -13.36 -9.91 30.60
N ALA A 157 -12.11 -10.29 30.38
CA ALA A 157 -10.93 -9.56 30.84
C ALA A 157 -9.75 -9.89 29.93
N PHE A 158 -9.02 -8.85 29.50
CA PHE A 158 -7.79 -9.02 28.74
C PHE A 158 -6.61 -8.77 29.68
N TYR A 159 -5.76 -9.77 29.86
CA TYR A 159 -4.52 -9.64 30.60
C TYR A 159 -3.40 -9.23 29.67
N LEU A 160 -2.48 -8.44 30.18
CA LEU A 160 -1.38 -7.87 29.43
C LEU A 160 -0.12 -7.96 30.28
N ASP A 161 0.87 -8.68 29.81
CA ASP A 161 2.19 -8.73 30.42
C ASP A 161 3.14 -7.75 29.75
N VAL A 162 3.60 -6.79 30.54
CA VAL A 162 4.74 -5.94 30.21
C VAL A 162 5.98 -6.62 30.77
N VAL A 163 6.88 -7.06 29.91
CA VAL A 163 8.15 -7.68 30.31
C VAL A 163 9.25 -6.63 30.33
N VAL A 164 10.07 -6.67 31.37
CA VAL A 164 11.18 -5.74 31.59
C VAL A 164 12.41 -6.54 32.00
N ASP A 165 13.46 -6.49 31.19
CA ASP A 165 14.77 -7.03 31.54
C ASP A 165 15.44 -6.09 32.55
N CYS A 166 15.84 -6.61 33.70
CA CYS A 166 16.38 -5.80 34.79
C CYS A 166 17.80 -6.26 35.14
N LEU A 167 18.66 -5.31 35.49
CA LEU A 167 19.94 -5.57 36.13
C LEU A 167 19.74 -5.43 37.64
N LEU A 168 19.96 -6.52 38.37
CA LEU A 168 19.92 -6.55 39.83
C LEU A 168 21.33 -6.45 40.40
N ASP A 169 21.50 -5.57 41.37
CA ASP A 169 22.73 -5.38 42.12
C ASP A 169 22.62 -6.08 43.46
N GLY A 170 23.49 -7.05 43.71
CA GLY A 170 23.67 -7.66 45.02
C GLY A 170 25.02 -7.30 45.60
N GLU A 171 25.35 -7.92 46.72
CA GLU A 171 26.55 -7.59 47.48
C GLU A 171 27.85 -7.89 46.73
N HIS A 172 27.90 -9.00 45.99
CA HIS A 172 29.14 -9.51 45.39
C HIS A 172 29.15 -9.49 43.86
N TYR A 173 27.99 -9.40 43.21
CA TYR A 173 27.87 -9.47 41.75
C TYR A 173 26.55 -8.86 41.28
N GLN A 174 26.42 -8.68 39.97
CA GLN A 174 25.18 -8.26 39.32
C GLN A 174 24.56 -9.43 38.56
N LYS A 175 23.22 -9.46 38.47
CA LYS A 175 22.49 -10.51 37.72
C LYS A 175 21.39 -9.89 36.86
N CYS A 176 21.35 -10.28 35.58
CA CYS A 176 20.23 -9.95 34.72
C CYS A 176 19.04 -10.87 35.02
N VAL A 177 17.87 -10.27 35.24
CA VAL A 177 16.63 -10.97 35.56
C VAL A 177 15.48 -10.28 34.83
N SER A 178 14.66 -11.04 34.13
CA SER A 178 13.46 -10.52 33.47
C SER A 178 12.27 -10.62 34.41
N PHE A 179 11.51 -9.54 34.53
CA PHE A 179 10.26 -9.49 35.28
C PHE A 179 9.09 -9.27 34.32
N TYR A 180 7.91 -9.78 34.67
CA TYR A 180 6.67 -9.36 34.05
C TYR A 180 5.85 -8.53 35.03
N ILE A 181 5.11 -7.57 34.48
CA ILE A 181 4.10 -6.77 35.15
C ILE A 181 2.79 -7.03 34.42
N ARG A 182 1.90 -7.76 35.08
CA ARG A 182 0.60 -8.16 34.53
C ARG A 182 -0.45 -7.12 34.84
N TYR A 183 -1.07 -6.60 33.79
CA TYR A 183 -2.22 -5.72 33.87
C TYR A 183 -3.48 -6.47 33.46
N LYS A 184 -4.57 -6.24 34.17
CA LYS A 184 -5.91 -6.65 33.75
C LYS A 184 -6.64 -5.45 33.17
N MET A 185 -6.93 -5.49 31.88
CA MET A 185 -7.68 -4.47 31.17
C MET A 185 -9.16 -4.84 31.07
N SER A 186 -10.00 -3.96 31.62
CA SER A 186 -11.44 -3.99 31.45
C SER A 186 -11.83 -2.95 30.41
N PHE A 187 -12.04 -3.39 29.17
CA PHE A 187 -12.53 -2.58 28.06
C PHE A 187 -14.03 -2.25 28.19
N CYS A 188 -14.48 -1.91 29.41
CA CYS A 188 -15.83 -1.45 29.64
C CYS A 188 -15.97 -0.08 29.00
N ALA A 189 -16.92 -0.05 28.09
CA ALA A 189 -17.32 1.09 27.32
C ALA A 189 -17.38 2.40 28.14
N MET A 190 -18.17 2.41 29.20
CA MET A 190 -18.45 3.63 29.95
C MET A 190 -17.43 3.92 31.06
N ASP A 191 -16.56 2.96 31.38
CA ASP A 191 -15.59 3.04 32.47
C ASP A 191 -14.41 2.10 32.21
N PRO A 192 -13.48 2.45 31.30
CA PRO A 192 -12.33 1.62 31.02
C PRO A 192 -11.38 1.60 32.22
N ARG A 193 -11.18 0.41 32.80
CA ARG A 193 -10.37 0.23 34.00
C ARG A 193 -9.13 -0.60 33.71
N CYS A 194 -8.04 -0.23 34.37
CA CYS A 194 -6.77 -0.93 34.33
C CYS A 194 -6.40 -1.29 35.76
N PHE A 195 -6.02 -2.55 35.98
CA PHE A 195 -5.62 -3.03 37.30
C PHE A 195 -4.23 -3.62 37.18
N LEU A 196 -3.35 -3.27 38.12
CA LEU A 196 -2.11 -4.00 38.31
C LEU A 196 -2.50 -5.31 38.99
N TRP A 197 -2.34 -6.42 38.28
CA TRP A 197 -2.80 -7.73 38.71
C TRP A 197 -1.70 -8.47 39.47
N GLU A 198 -0.50 -8.53 38.90
CA GLU A 198 0.58 -9.35 39.43
C GLU A 198 1.94 -8.85 38.90
N ILE A 199 2.99 -9.02 39.70
CA ILE A 199 4.38 -8.87 39.27
C ILE A 199 5.08 -10.19 39.59
N GLY A 200 5.88 -10.70 38.66
CA GLY A 200 6.61 -11.94 38.87
C GLY A 200 7.84 -12.07 37.97
N LEU A 201 8.55 -13.18 38.14
CA LEU A 201 9.71 -13.52 37.31
C LEU A 201 9.23 -14.01 35.94
N TYR A 202 9.76 -13.39 34.88
CA TYR A 202 9.54 -13.86 33.53
C TYR A 202 10.45 -15.07 33.27
N ARG A 203 9.83 -16.20 32.91
CA ARG A 203 10.51 -17.41 32.44
C ARG A 203 9.92 -17.76 31.08
N SER A 204 10.77 -18.03 30.10
CA SER A 204 10.35 -18.38 28.74
C SER A 204 9.54 -19.68 28.69
N ASP A 205 9.72 -20.55 29.68
CA ASP A 205 9.23 -21.94 29.66
C ASP A 205 8.11 -22.19 30.70
N ALA A 206 7.43 -21.14 31.18
CA ALA A 206 6.39 -21.31 32.18
C ALA A 206 5.08 -21.80 31.56
N ASP A 207 4.43 -22.77 32.23
CA ASP A 207 3.08 -23.32 31.98
C ASP A 207 1.92 -22.29 32.05
N ASP A 208 2.17 -21.03 31.69
CA ASP A 208 1.19 -19.94 31.71
C ASP A 208 0.49 -19.82 30.36
N GLU A 209 -0.83 -20.03 30.35
CA GLU A 209 -1.69 -19.94 29.15
C GLU A 209 -1.62 -18.58 28.44
N LEU A 210 -1.20 -17.50 29.11
CA LEU A 210 -1.01 -16.17 28.52
C LEU A 210 0.30 -16.03 27.75
N ARG A 211 1.23 -16.96 27.96
CA ARG A 211 2.55 -16.99 27.33
C ARG A 211 2.77 -18.22 26.45
N ASP A 212 1.84 -19.17 26.44
CA ASP A 212 1.81 -20.32 25.52
C ASP A 212 2.21 -19.89 24.11
N THR A 213 3.28 -20.50 23.62
CA THR A 213 3.92 -20.21 22.33
C THR A 213 3.10 -20.72 21.15
N ASN A 214 2.15 -21.64 21.38
CA ASN A 214 1.23 -22.14 20.36
C ASN A 214 0.07 -21.19 20.06
N ARG A 215 -0.09 -20.13 20.87
CA ARG A 215 -1.18 -19.16 20.76
C ARG A 215 -0.76 -17.92 19.97
N THR A 216 -1.75 -17.13 19.54
CA THR A 216 -1.48 -16.00 18.66
C THR A 216 -0.95 -14.82 19.49
N LYS A 217 0.31 -14.43 19.33
CA LYS A 217 0.88 -13.29 20.05
C LYS A 217 0.31 -11.95 19.58
N ALA A 218 0.14 -11.01 20.51
CA ALA A 218 -0.13 -9.61 20.23
C ALA A 218 1.17 -8.81 20.06
N ASP A 219 1.16 -7.77 19.24
CA ASP A 219 2.24 -6.78 19.17
C ASP A 219 2.06 -5.65 20.21
N GLY A 220 2.97 -4.67 20.21
CA GLY A 220 2.91 -3.51 21.11
C GLY A 220 1.70 -2.58 20.91
N ASN A 221 0.90 -2.80 19.86
CA ASN A 221 -0.35 -2.11 19.57
C ASN A 221 -1.58 -3.00 19.83
N LEU A 222 -1.40 -4.21 20.37
CA LEU A 222 -2.47 -5.22 20.47
C LEU A 222 -3.04 -5.66 19.13
N LEU A 223 -2.24 -5.65 18.06
CA LEU A 223 -2.58 -6.32 16.81
C LEU A 223 -2.06 -7.77 16.86
N PRO A 224 -2.84 -8.77 16.41
CA PRO A 224 -2.44 -10.16 16.43
C PRO A 224 -1.39 -10.45 15.35
N LYS A 225 -0.42 -11.30 15.66
CA LYS A 225 0.56 -11.82 14.69
C LYS A 225 0.01 -13.07 14.02
N ILE A 226 -0.91 -12.89 13.07
CA ILE A 226 -1.63 -14.00 12.41
C ILE A 226 -0.83 -14.55 11.22
N THR A 227 -0.60 -15.87 11.21
CA THR A 227 0.01 -16.60 10.07
C THR A 227 -1.05 -16.97 9.03
N ALA A 228 -0.64 -17.32 7.80
CA ALA A 228 -1.56 -17.75 6.74
C ALA A 228 -2.43 -18.96 7.17
N ALA A 229 -1.82 -19.97 7.80
CA ALA A 229 -2.53 -21.12 8.34
C ALA A 229 -3.56 -20.71 9.40
N LYS A 230 -3.20 -19.77 10.27
CA LYS A 230 -4.10 -19.30 11.32
C LYS A 230 -5.32 -18.56 10.78
N TYR A 231 -5.19 -17.81 9.68
CA TYR A 231 -6.35 -17.25 8.99
C TYR A 231 -7.32 -18.34 8.52
N ASP A 232 -6.80 -19.41 7.92
CA ASP A 232 -7.62 -20.53 7.44
C ASP A 232 -8.33 -21.26 8.59
N GLU A 233 -7.65 -21.46 9.73
CA GLU A 233 -8.27 -22.03 10.94
C GLU A 233 -9.44 -21.17 11.43
N ILE A 234 -9.22 -19.86 11.62
CA ILE A 234 -10.26 -18.93 12.11
C ILE A 234 -11.45 -18.89 11.15
N VAL A 235 -11.17 -18.87 9.84
CA VAL A 235 -12.20 -18.85 8.80
C VAL A 235 -12.99 -20.15 8.77
N ASN A 236 -12.33 -21.31 8.88
CA ASN A 236 -13.03 -22.59 8.92
C ASN A 236 -13.99 -22.66 10.11
N ASP A 237 -13.54 -22.31 11.32
CA ASP A 237 -14.39 -22.27 12.50
C ASP A 237 -15.60 -21.33 12.32
N LEU A 238 -15.38 -20.16 11.71
CA LEU A 238 -16.42 -19.19 11.43
C LEU A 238 -17.45 -19.73 10.43
N LEU A 239 -16.97 -20.38 9.36
CA LEU A 239 -17.81 -20.96 8.33
C LEU A 239 -18.59 -22.17 8.84
N GLU A 240 -17.96 -23.09 9.57
CA GLU A 240 -18.63 -24.25 10.18
C GLU A 240 -19.83 -23.82 11.04
N SER A 241 -19.71 -22.67 11.68
CA SER A 241 -20.72 -22.17 12.62
C SER A 241 -21.86 -21.40 11.97
N TYR A 242 -21.59 -20.67 10.88
CA TYR A 242 -22.58 -19.74 10.32
C TYR A 242 -22.86 -19.91 8.83
N ASN A 243 -21.99 -20.58 8.09
CA ASN A 243 -22.16 -20.87 6.67
C ASN A 243 -21.46 -22.19 6.27
N PRO A 244 -21.81 -23.33 6.90
CA PRO A 244 -21.10 -24.60 6.72
C PRO A 244 -21.13 -25.10 5.28
N GLU A 245 -22.19 -24.80 4.53
CA GLU A 245 -22.33 -25.21 3.13
C GLU A 245 -21.23 -24.63 2.21
N ALA A 246 -20.59 -23.52 2.60
CA ALA A 246 -19.45 -22.93 1.89
C ALA A 246 -18.16 -23.78 1.98
N LEU A 247 -18.14 -24.77 2.87
CA LEU A 247 -17.04 -25.71 3.05
C LEU A 247 -17.25 -27.04 2.31
N ASP A 248 -18.46 -27.29 1.81
CA ASP A 248 -18.83 -28.54 1.15
C ASP A 248 -18.61 -28.50 -0.37
N ALA A 249 -18.82 -27.33 -0.99
CA ALA A 249 -18.67 -27.16 -2.43
C ALA A 249 -18.06 -25.79 -2.81
N PRO A 250 -17.30 -25.69 -3.91
CA PRO A 250 -16.84 -24.42 -4.46
C PRO A 250 -18.03 -23.51 -4.81
N GLY A 251 -18.04 -22.30 -4.25
CA GLY A 251 -19.13 -21.36 -4.46
C GLY A 251 -19.02 -20.08 -3.64
N PRO A 252 -19.94 -19.13 -3.84
CA PRO A 252 -19.91 -17.87 -3.12
C PRO A 252 -20.30 -18.05 -1.64
N VAL A 253 -19.44 -17.55 -0.75
CA VAL A 253 -19.73 -17.46 0.70
C VAL A 253 -20.80 -16.40 1.00
N ASP A 254 -21.82 -16.75 1.78
CA ASP A 254 -22.86 -15.83 2.24
C ASP A 254 -22.43 -15.07 3.49
N VAL A 255 -21.70 -13.98 3.27
CA VAL A 255 -21.20 -13.10 4.34
C VAL A 255 -22.30 -12.37 5.11
N TYR A 256 -23.50 -12.23 4.54
CA TYR A 256 -24.63 -11.63 5.26
C TYR A 256 -25.25 -12.64 6.22
N LYS A 257 -25.35 -13.92 5.83
CA LYS A 257 -25.70 -15.02 6.74
C LYS A 257 -24.72 -15.11 7.91
N ILE A 258 -23.42 -14.98 7.64
CA ILE A 258 -22.38 -14.93 8.68
C ILE A 258 -22.61 -13.75 9.64
N ALA A 259 -22.75 -12.53 9.09
CA ALA A 259 -23.00 -11.34 9.91
C ALA A 259 -24.26 -11.46 10.77
N ALA A 260 -25.35 -12.01 10.21
CA ALA A 260 -26.59 -12.25 10.93
C ALA A 260 -26.43 -13.30 12.04
N GLY A 261 -25.72 -14.41 11.77
CA GLY A 261 -25.39 -15.44 12.77
C GLY A 261 -24.54 -14.89 13.92
N MET A 262 -23.64 -13.95 13.61
CA MET A 262 -22.87 -13.18 14.59
C MET A 262 -23.67 -12.04 15.26
N LYS A 263 -24.97 -11.89 14.93
CA LYS A 263 -25.85 -10.82 15.45
C LYS A 263 -25.33 -9.41 15.20
N LEU A 264 -24.61 -9.20 14.09
CA LEU A 264 -24.13 -7.89 13.66
C LEU A 264 -25.24 -7.14 12.90
N ALA A 265 -25.41 -5.86 13.19
CA ALA A 265 -26.33 -5.01 12.46
C ALA A 265 -25.63 -4.41 11.24
N VAL A 266 -25.97 -4.91 10.05
CA VAL A 266 -25.44 -4.43 8.77
C VAL A 266 -26.46 -3.53 8.09
N ARG A 267 -26.05 -2.33 7.67
CA ARG A 267 -26.90 -1.38 6.93
C ARG A 267 -26.20 -0.86 5.69
N GLU A 268 -26.91 -0.84 4.57
CA GLU A 268 -26.41 -0.27 3.32
C GLU A 268 -26.91 1.17 3.17
N LEU A 269 -25.99 2.15 3.20
CA LEU A 269 -26.31 3.57 3.15
C LEU A 269 -25.57 4.27 2.02
N LEU A 270 -26.07 5.41 1.56
CA LEU A 270 -25.37 6.29 0.62
C LEU A 270 -24.44 7.21 1.43
N ILE A 271 -23.20 6.79 1.69
CA ILE A 271 -22.25 7.58 2.50
C ILE A 271 -21.55 8.61 1.58
N PRO A 272 -21.64 9.93 1.86
CA PRO A 272 -21.16 10.98 0.94
C PRO A 272 -19.68 10.89 0.57
N ASP A 273 -18.83 10.36 1.46
CA ASP A 273 -17.40 10.15 1.17
C ASP A 273 -17.22 8.91 0.26
N TYR A 274 -17.05 9.16 -1.04
CA TYR A 274 -16.80 8.14 -2.07
C TYR A 274 -15.50 7.34 -1.90
N ASN A 275 -14.62 7.74 -0.97
CA ASN A 275 -13.47 6.94 -0.60
C ASN A 275 -13.81 5.88 0.44
N ILE A 276 -14.93 5.98 1.17
CA ILE A 276 -15.34 4.96 2.16
C ILE A 276 -16.11 3.86 1.45
N LEU A 277 -15.70 2.61 1.66
CA LEU A 277 -16.31 1.39 1.12
C LEU A 277 -17.20 0.71 2.16
N GLY A 278 -16.65 0.57 3.36
CA GLY A 278 -17.28 0.03 4.55
C GLY A 278 -16.86 0.85 5.78
N GLN A 279 -17.68 0.77 6.82
CA GLN A 279 -17.42 1.43 8.09
C GLN A 279 -17.92 0.55 9.23
N LEU A 280 -17.04 0.25 10.18
CA LEU A 280 -17.36 -0.46 11.42
C LEU A 280 -17.21 0.47 12.62
N HIS A 281 -18.22 0.48 13.49
CA HIS A 281 -18.20 1.24 14.75
C HIS A 281 -17.86 0.33 15.92
N PHE A 282 -16.72 0.51 16.57
CA PHE A 282 -16.41 -0.12 17.86
C PHE A 282 -17.06 0.61 19.05
N TRP A 283 -17.46 1.87 18.87
CA TRP A 283 -18.09 2.72 19.88
C TRP A 283 -19.41 3.31 19.39
N PRO A 284 -20.41 3.59 20.26
CA PRO A 284 -21.60 4.31 19.84
C PRO A 284 -21.24 5.70 19.32
N GLY A 285 -21.78 6.04 18.16
CA GLY A 285 -21.46 7.27 17.46
C GLY A 285 -22.61 7.72 16.57
N THR A 286 -22.25 8.47 15.54
CA THR A 286 -23.18 8.92 14.50
C THR A 286 -22.62 8.60 13.13
N ILE A 287 -23.51 8.48 12.15
CA ILE A 287 -23.16 8.30 10.75
C ILE A 287 -23.93 9.29 9.89
N GLU A 288 -23.21 9.96 8.99
CA GLU A 288 -23.78 10.81 7.95
C GLU A 288 -24.07 9.98 6.69
N TYR A 289 -25.26 10.14 6.12
CA TYR A 289 -25.68 9.49 4.88
C TYR A 289 -26.60 10.40 4.06
N LEU A 290 -26.72 10.11 2.77
CA LEU A 290 -27.68 10.76 1.87
C LEU A 290 -29.01 10.01 1.88
N ASP A 291 -30.12 10.72 2.04
CA ASP A 291 -31.45 10.16 1.83
C ASP A 291 -31.80 10.13 0.33
N LYS A 292 -32.96 9.54 -0.02
CA LYS A 292 -33.42 9.37 -1.40
C LYS A 292 -33.52 10.68 -2.20
N ASP A 293 -33.75 11.80 -1.53
CA ASP A 293 -33.83 13.14 -2.11
C ASP A 293 -32.44 13.83 -2.25
N GLY A 294 -31.37 13.15 -1.85
CA GLY A 294 -30.01 13.69 -1.83
C GLY A 294 -29.68 14.57 -0.61
N SER A 295 -30.63 14.74 0.32
CA SER A 295 -30.38 15.49 1.56
C SER A 295 -29.44 14.71 2.49
N LYS A 296 -28.55 15.44 3.18
CA LYS A 296 -27.68 14.86 4.20
C LYS A 296 -28.47 14.63 5.50
N LYS A 297 -28.47 13.39 5.98
CA LYS A 297 -29.04 12.99 7.27
C LYS A 297 -27.97 12.40 8.17
N VAL A 298 -28.22 12.48 9.47
CA VAL A 298 -27.37 11.88 10.50
C VAL A 298 -28.22 10.88 11.27
N SER A 299 -27.73 9.65 11.40
CA SER A 299 -28.33 8.62 12.26
C SER A 299 -27.37 8.23 13.37
N ARG A 300 -27.93 7.65 14.43
CA ARG A 300 -27.16 7.04 15.51
C ARG A 300 -26.57 5.71 15.03
N ALA A 301 -25.32 5.48 15.38
CA ALA A 301 -24.65 4.19 15.23
C ALA A 301 -24.40 3.59 16.62
N ASN A 302 -24.70 2.31 16.78
CA ASN A 302 -24.37 1.54 17.98
C ASN A 302 -23.00 0.87 17.83
N SER A 303 -22.44 0.39 18.94
CA SER A 303 -21.27 -0.48 18.86
C SER A 303 -21.58 -1.73 18.05
N LEU A 304 -20.61 -2.08 17.19
CA LEU A 304 -20.58 -3.19 16.24
C LEU A 304 -21.56 -3.05 15.07
N ASP A 305 -22.12 -1.86 14.87
CA ASP A 305 -22.83 -1.57 13.63
C ASP A 305 -21.84 -1.51 12.45
N ILE A 306 -22.18 -2.19 11.37
CA ILE A 306 -21.45 -2.15 10.11
C ILE A 306 -22.28 -1.43 9.06
N PHE A 307 -21.65 -0.51 8.35
CA PHE A 307 -22.27 0.24 7.26
C PHE A 307 -21.52 0.01 5.96
N ILE A 308 -22.24 -0.36 4.91
CA ILE A 308 -21.68 -0.52 3.56
C ILE A 308 -22.10 0.66 2.71
N ASN A 309 -21.12 1.32 2.08
CA ASN A 309 -21.39 2.49 1.25
C ASN A 309 -21.91 2.07 -0.12
N LYS A 310 -23.19 2.31 -0.42
CA LYS A 310 -23.80 2.01 -1.72
C LYS A 310 -23.27 2.88 -2.87
N LEU A 311 -22.80 4.10 -2.58
CA LEU A 311 -22.23 4.98 -3.61
C LEU A 311 -20.89 4.43 -4.11
N SER A 312 -20.08 3.92 -3.19
CA SER A 312 -18.81 3.29 -3.54
C SER A 312 -19.01 1.86 -4.02
N CYS A 313 -19.80 1.05 -3.31
CA CYS A 313 -19.99 -0.37 -3.55
C CYS A 313 -21.28 -0.62 -4.35
N SER A 314 -21.21 -0.37 -5.66
CA SER A 314 -22.35 -0.54 -6.57
C SER A 314 -22.67 -1.99 -6.92
N THR A 315 -21.69 -2.90 -6.83
CA THR A 315 -21.84 -4.32 -7.16
C THR A 315 -21.95 -5.20 -5.92
N MET A 316 -22.58 -6.38 -6.04
CA MET A 316 -22.65 -7.34 -4.94
C MET A 316 -21.27 -7.86 -4.52
N ILE A 317 -20.36 -8.02 -5.47
CA ILE A 317 -18.96 -8.41 -5.21
C ILE A 317 -18.30 -7.38 -4.27
N ALA A 318 -18.42 -6.08 -4.58
CA ALA A 318 -17.83 -5.02 -3.78
C ALA A 318 -18.44 -4.93 -2.37
N LYS A 319 -19.77 -5.12 -2.26
CA LYS A 319 -20.46 -5.14 -0.96
C LYS A 319 -20.03 -6.33 -0.10
N ARG A 320 -20.00 -7.55 -0.66
CA ARG A 320 -19.58 -8.78 0.03
C ARG A 320 -18.13 -8.68 0.50
N SER A 321 -17.23 -8.22 -0.36
CA SER A 321 -15.82 -7.94 -0.03
C SER A 321 -15.68 -6.88 1.09
N SER A 322 -16.48 -5.82 1.04
CA SER A 322 -16.43 -4.78 2.07
C SER A 322 -16.95 -5.30 3.40
N LEU A 323 -18.07 -6.04 3.42
CA LEU A 323 -18.59 -6.66 4.63
C LEU A 323 -17.61 -7.69 5.23
N ALA A 324 -17.00 -8.54 4.40
CA ALA A 324 -15.98 -9.51 4.83
C ALA A 324 -14.77 -8.82 5.48
N HIS A 325 -14.34 -7.67 4.94
CA HIS A 325 -13.28 -6.85 5.50
C HIS A 325 -13.67 -6.27 6.87
N GLU A 326 -14.87 -5.70 7.00
CA GLU A 326 -15.36 -5.18 8.29
C GLU A 326 -15.53 -6.29 9.33
N ILE A 327 -15.97 -7.48 8.95
CA ILE A 327 -15.96 -8.66 9.83
C ILE A 327 -14.51 -8.99 10.23
N GLY A 328 -13.55 -8.93 9.29
CA GLY A 328 -12.14 -9.16 9.56
C GLY A 328 -11.55 -8.22 10.62
N HIS A 329 -11.99 -6.97 10.71
CA HIS A 329 -11.58 -6.05 11.78
C HIS A 329 -11.94 -6.56 13.19
N LEU A 330 -13.05 -7.29 13.35
CA LEU A 330 -13.44 -7.88 14.63
C LEU A 330 -12.41 -8.90 15.14
N PHE A 331 -11.73 -9.58 14.22
CA PHE A 331 -10.67 -10.55 14.52
C PHE A 331 -9.30 -9.87 14.58
N CYS A 332 -8.98 -8.98 13.65
CA CYS A 332 -7.61 -8.52 13.45
C CYS A 332 -7.27 -7.19 14.16
N SER A 333 -8.25 -6.36 14.50
CA SER A 333 -7.97 -5.01 15.02
C SER A 333 -8.75 -4.61 16.27
N ARG A 334 -9.65 -5.47 16.75
CA ARG A 334 -10.54 -5.13 17.87
C ARG A 334 -9.81 -4.65 19.12
N MET A 335 -8.77 -5.35 19.56
CA MET A 335 -8.06 -4.96 20.80
C MET A 335 -7.32 -3.63 20.64
N PHE A 336 -6.74 -3.38 19.46
CA PHE A 336 -6.16 -2.08 19.14
C PHE A 336 -7.19 -0.95 19.25
N GLU A 337 -8.38 -1.10 18.65
CA GLU A 337 -9.42 -0.05 18.69
C GLU A 337 -9.94 0.19 20.11
N LEU A 338 -10.13 -0.88 20.89
CA LEU A 338 -10.51 -0.77 22.30
C LEU A 338 -9.42 -0.04 23.13
N LEU A 339 -8.14 -0.32 22.87
CA LEU A 339 -7.03 0.40 23.48
C LEU A 339 -7.05 1.90 23.11
N GLN A 340 -7.35 2.25 21.87
CA GLN A 340 -7.49 3.65 21.46
C GLN A 340 -8.65 4.34 22.18
N ILE A 341 -9.77 3.64 22.38
CA ILE A 341 -10.90 4.14 23.18
C ILE A 341 -10.46 4.39 24.63
N MET A 342 -9.72 3.45 25.25
CA MET A 342 -9.16 3.64 26.60
C MET A 342 -8.22 4.85 26.66
N ALA A 343 -7.44 5.08 25.62
CA ALA A 343 -6.56 6.24 25.49
C ALA A 343 -7.33 7.58 25.42
N GLY A 344 -8.66 7.54 25.24
CA GLY A 344 -9.51 8.71 25.02
C GLY A 344 -9.53 9.16 23.56
N ASN A 345 -8.98 8.36 22.63
CA ASN A 345 -9.04 8.62 21.21
C ASN A 345 -10.37 8.13 20.63
N LYS A 346 -11.37 9.01 20.66
CA LYS A 346 -12.69 8.74 20.06
C LYS A 346 -12.65 8.57 18.54
N HIS A 347 -11.53 8.82 17.85
CA HIS A 347 -11.40 8.51 16.42
C HIS A 347 -11.09 7.02 16.17
N GLY A 348 -10.51 6.30 17.15
CA GLY A 348 -10.36 4.83 17.12
C GLY A 348 -11.67 4.08 17.43
N ALA A 349 -12.78 4.81 17.47
CA ALA A 349 -14.12 4.22 17.58
C ALA A 349 -14.66 3.76 16.23
N VAL A 350 -14.17 4.30 15.13
CA VAL A 350 -14.77 4.12 13.80
C VAL A 350 -13.66 3.78 12.81
N VAL A 351 -13.73 2.57 12.28
CA VAL A 351 -12.83 2.09 11.25
C VAL A 351 -13.51 2.22 9.90
N ASN A 352 -12.74 2.58 8.88
CA ASN A 352 -13.24 2.78 7.53
C ASN A 352 -12.37 2.02 6.55
N LYS A 353 -12.92 0.99 5.90
CA LYS A 353 -12.32 0.50 4.67
C LYS A 353 -12.39 1.61 3.62
N ARG A 354 -11.23 2.15 3.23
CA ARG A 354 -11.13 3.24 2.24
C ARG A 354 -10.77 2.71 0.86
N LYS A 355 -10.83 3.55 -0.17
CA LYS A 355 -10.19 3.36 -1.50
C LYS A 355 -8.78 3.91 -1.54
N LYS A 356 -8.48 4.91 -0.69
CA LYS A 356 -7.18 5.55 -0.52
C LYS A 356 -7.00 5.94 0.94
N GLN A 357 -5.90 5.53 1.54
CA GLN A 357 -5.51 6.02 2.86
C GLN A 357 -4.95 7.44 2.73
N PRO A 358 -5.21 8.32 3.70
CA PRO A 358 -4.61 9.64 3.74
C PRO A 358 -3.08 9.57 3.69
N LYS A 359 -2.42 10.53 3.01
CA LYS A 359 -0.96 10.66 3.05
C LYS A 359 -0.50 11.06 4.46
N GLY A 360 0.61 10.50 4.94
CA GLY A 360 1.26 10.89 6.19
C GLY A 360 0.58 10.40 7.49
N ALA A 361 -0.34 9.44 7.42
CA ALA A 361 -0.90 8.85 8.64
C ALA A 361 0.04 7.76 9.19
N ASP A 362 0.60 7.98 10.40
CA ASP A 362 1.36 6.96 11.14
C ASP A 362 0.39 5.94 11.77
N ILE A 363 -0.23 5.13 10.91
CA ILE A 363 -1.13 4.03 11.25
C ILE A 363 -0.37 2.72 11.05
N PRO A 364 -0.41 1.77 12.02
CA PRO A 364 0.14 0.42 11.81
C PRO A 364 -0.40 -0.17 10.50
N LYS A 365 0.50 -0.62 9.61
CA LYS A 365 0.13 -1.15 8.27
C LYS A 365 -0.79 -2.36 8.39
N GLU A 366 -0.62 -3.12 9.46
CA GLU A 366 -1.37 -4.31 9.84
C GLU A 366 -2.86 -4.02 10.04
N LEU A 367 -3.23 -2.79 10.45
CA LEU A 367 -4.60 -2.42 10.78
C LEU A 367 -5.58 -2.64 9.62
N GLU A 368 -5.14 -2.36 8.39
CA GLU A 368 -5.95 -2.54 7.17
C GLU A 368 -5.51 -3.76 6.36
N SER A 369 -4.22 -4.13 6.43
CA SER A 369 -3.72 -5.26 5.64
C SER A 369 -4.14 -6.62 6.21
N GLN A 370 -4.31 -6.77 7.53
CA GLN A 370 -4.80 -8.03 8.11
C GLN A 370 -6.28 -8.30 7.81
N PRO A 371 -7.22 -7.36 7.99
CA PRO A 371 -8.62 -7.53 7.56
C PRO A 371 -8.77 -7.80 6.05
N SER A 372 -7.91 -7.19 5.23
CA SER A 372 -7.88 -7.47 3.78
C SER A 372 -7.43 -8.91 3.47
N LYS A 373 -6.46 -9.45 4.21
CA LYS A 373 -6.08 -10.86 4.09
C LYS A 373 -7.21 -11.76 4.58
N PHE A 374 -7.77 -11.45 5.75
CA PHE A 374 -8.90 -12.17 6.32
C PHE A 374 -10.08 -12.26 5.33
N SER A 375 -10.45 -11.17 4.66
CA SER A 375 -11.56 -11.19 3.69
C SER A 375 -11.28 -12.13 2.52
N GLY A 376 -10.04 -12.18 2.03
CA GLY A 376 -9.62 -13.11 0.98
C GLY A 376 -9.71 -14.57 1.41
N HIS A 377 -9.26 -14.89 2.63
CA HIS A 377 -9.40 -16.24 3.19
C HIS A 377 -10.87 -16.61 3.41
N LEU A 378 -11.70 -15.68 3.90
CA LEU A 378 -13.12 -15.91 4.15
C LEU A 378 -13.91 -16.15 2.85
N LEU A 379 -13.67 -15.34 1.82
CA LEU A 379 -14.41 -15.42 0.55
C LEU A 379 -13.87 -16.49 -0.39
N LEU A 380 -12.64 -16.96 -0.17
CA LEU A 380 -12.00 -18.08 -0.87
C LEU A 380 -11.42 -19.07 0.15
N PRO A 381 -12.29 -19.83 0.83
CA PRO A 381 -11.86 -20.77 1.88
C PRO A 381 -10.92 -21.80 1.31
N ARG A 382 -9.80 -22.07 2.00
CA ARG A 382 -8.79 -23.03 1.51
C ARG A 382 -9.41 -24.40 1.19
N ARG A 383 -10.35 -24.86 2.03
CA ARG A 383 -10.99 -26.18 1.92
C ARG A 383 -11.75 -26.41 0.61
N THR A 384 -12.27 -25.38 -0.03
CA THR A 384 -13.03 -25.48 -1.29
C THR A 384 -12.34 -24.82 -2.47
N ALA A 385 -11.67 -23.68 -2.26
CA ALA A 385 -11.00 -22.94 -3.34
C ALA A 385 -9.71 -23.61 -3.82
N LEU A 386 -8.90 -24.20 -2.93
CA LEU A 386 -7.67 -24.88 -3.33
C LEU A 386 -7.95 -26.13 -4.19
N PRO A 387 -8.82 -27.08 -3.77
CA PRO A 387 -9.15 -28.23 -4.61
C PRO A 387 -9.76 -27.84 -5.96
N PHE A 388 -10.56 -26.77 -6.00
CA PHE A 388 -11.09 -26.23 -7.25
C PHE A 388 -9.99 -25.79 -8.21
N VAL A 389 -9.00 -25.03 -7.71
CA VAL A 389 -7.85 -24.58 -8.51
C VAL A 389 -6.99 -25.78 -8.96
N GLU A 390 -6.71 -26.72 -8.06
CA GLU A 390 -5.94 -27.92 -8.35
C GLU A 390 -6.61 -28.76 -9.45
N GLU A 391 -7.93 -28.91 -9.40
CA GLU A 391 -8.70 -29.62 -10.43
C GLU A 391 -8.62 -28.90 -11.79
N GLU A 392 -8.71 -27.57 -11.81
CA GLU A 392 -8.57 -26.79 -13.04
C GLU A 392 -7.16 -26.89 -13.64
N ILE A 393 -6.12 -26.98 -12.81
CA ILE A 393 -4.74 -27.21 -13.25
C ILE A 393 -4.56 -28.65 -13.75
N ARG A 394 -5.16 -29.63 -13.05
CA ARG A 394 -5.11 -31.04 -13.45
C ARG A 394 -5.71 -31.26 -14.85
N LYS A 395 -6.82 -30.57 -15.17
CA LYS A 395 -7.42 -30.58 -16.52
C LYS A 395 -6.48 -30.08 -17.63
N LEU A 396 -5.44 -29.33 -17.27
CA LEU A 396 -4.43 -28.79 -18.19
C LEU A 396 -3.15 -29.63 -18.23
N GLY A 397 -3.12 -30.80 -17.59
CA GLY A 397 -1.93 -31.67 -17.52
C GLY A 397 -1.04 -31.42 -16.32
N GLY A 398 -1.54 -30.75 -15.27
CA GLY A 398 -0.81 -30.54 -14.01
C GLY A 398 0.05 -29.28 -13.96
N HIS A 399 0.16 -28.55 -15.06
CA HIS A 399 0.83 -27.25 -15.12
C HIS A 399 -0.05 -26.22 -15.86
N ALA A 400 0.07 -24.95 -15.49
CA ALA A 400 -0.63 -23.86 -16.15
C ALA A 400 0.35 -22.78 -16.60
N SER A 401 0.40 -22.53 -17.91
CA SER A 401 1.09 -21.35 -18.46
C SER A 401 0.46 -20.05 -17.92
N PRO A 402 1.14 -18.89 -17.98
CA PRO A 402 0.59 -17.63 -17.49
C PRO A 402 -0.80 -17.29 -18.05
N ARG A 403 -1.02 -17.54 -19.35
CA ARG A 403 -2.32 -17.33 -20.00
C ARG A 403 -3.40 -18.28 -19.47
N GLN A 404 -3.04 -19.54 -19.22
CA GLN A 404 -3.95 -20.51 -18.62
C GLN A 404 -4.25 -20.16 -17.16
N MET A 405 -3.25 -19.70 -16.40
CA MET A 405 -3.43 -19.21 -15.03
C MET A 405 -4.38 -18.01 -14.98
N GLU A 406 -4.28 -17.07 -15.92
CA GLU A 406 -5.26 -15.98 -16.03
C GLU A 406 -6.69 -16.50 -16.30
N ALA A 407 -6.84 -17.55 -17.11
CA ALA A 407 -8.13 -18.19 -17.32
C ALA A 407 -8.66 -18.89 -16.05
N ILE A 408 -7.78 -19.54 -15.28
CA ILE A 408 -8.14 -20.13 -13.98
C ILE A 408 -8.59 -19.04 -13.01
N VAL A 409 -7.88 -17.90 -12.93
CA VAL A 409 -8.30 -16.76 -12.11
C VAL A 409 -9.71 -16.29 -12.51
N ARG A 410 -10.02 -16.20 -13.80
CA ARG A 410 -11.37 -15.86 -14.27
C ARG A 410 -12.41 -16.88 -13.80
N LYS A 411 -12.12 -18.18 -13.88
CA LYS A 411 -13.00 -19.23 -13.33
C LYS A 411 -13.21 -19.08 -11.82
N VAL A 412 -12.16 -18.80 -11.06
CA VAL A 412 -12.27 -18.55 -9.61
C VAL A 412 -13.14 -17.32 -9.32
N MET A 413 -12.97 -16.23 -10.09
CA MET A 413 -13.84 -15.05 -9.98
C MET A 413 -15.31 -15.41 -10.20
N ASP A 414 -15.60 -16.16 -11.26
CA ASP A 414 -16.97 -16.52 -11.64
C ASP A 414 -17.60 -17.51 -10.65
N THR A 415 -16.83 -18.50 -10.17
CA THR A 415 -17.31 -19.52 -9.23
C THR A 415 -17.56 -18.95 -7.83
N PHE A 416 -16.63 -18.16 -7.28
CA PHE A 416 -16.74 -17.63 -5.91
C PHE A 416 -17.35 -16.23 -5.86
N GLN A 417 -17.58 -15.60 -7.02
CA GLN A 417 -18.12 -14.25 -7.17
C GLN A 417 -17.27 -13.22 -6.42
N VAL A 418 -15.97 -13.23 -6.69
CA VAL A 418 -14.95 -12.38 -6.05
C VAL A 418 -14.26 -11.47 -7.06
N SER A 419 -13.51 -10.48 -6.55
CA SER A 419 -12.74 -9.59 -7.41
C SER A 419 -11.56 -10.31 -8.06
N ARG A 420 -11.17 -9.84 -9.26
CA ARG A 420 -9.97 -10.31 -9.97
C ARG A 420 -8.72 -10.28 -9.11
N GLN A 421 -8.56 -9.20 -8.34
CA GLN A 421 -7.41 -9.01 -7.46
C GLN A 421 -7.43 -10.01 -6.30
N MET A 422 -8.57 -10.21 -5.63
CA MET A 422 -8.70 -11.18 -4.54
C MET A 422 -8.39 -12.59 -5.01
N ALA A 423 -8.97 -13.03 -6.13
CA ALA A 423 -8.68 -14.34 -6.72
C ALA A 423 -7.18 -14.49 -7.03
N THR A 424 -6.57 -13.49 -7.69
CA THR A 424 -5.14 -13.51 -8.02
C THR A 424 -4.26 -13.59 -6.77
N LEU A 425 -4.57 -12.83 -5.71
CA LEU A 425 -3.81 -12.86 -4.46
C LEU A 425 -3.96 -14.20 -3.73
N ARG A 426 -5.18 -14.74 -3.66
CA ARG A 426 -5.41 -16.02 -2.98
C ARG A 426 -4.70 -17.18 -3.66
N LEU A 427 -4.61 -17.17 -4.99
CA LEU A 427 -3.83 -18.18 -5.71
C LEU A 427 -2.33 -18.09 -5.38
N LYS A 428 -1.80 -16.88 -5.16
CA LYS A 428 -0.43 -16.70 -4.65
C LYS A 428 -0.30 -17.26 -3.23
N ASP A 429 -1.28 -17.02 -2.36
CA ASP A 429 -1.29 -17.56 -1.00
C ASP A 429 -1.36 -19.10 -0.98
N PHE A 430 -1.90 -19.71 -2.03
CA PHE A 430 -1.89 -21.16 -2.24
C PHE A 430 -0.54 -21.70 -2.77
N GLY A 431 0.41 -20.83 -3.12
CA GLY A 431 1.71 -21.20 -3.66
C GLY A 431 1.79 -21.21 -5.20
N TYR A 432 0.75 -20.73 -5.91
CA TYR A 432 0.79 -20.62 -7.37
C TYR A 432 1.50 -19.35 -7.80
N ASP A 433 2.82 -19.39 -7.79
CA ASP A 433 3.69 -18.26 -8.10
C ASP A 433 3.49 -17.70 -9.52
N VAL A 434 3.06 -18.52 -10.48
CA VAL A 434 2.65 -18.07 -11.83
C VAL A 434 1.58 -16.97 -11.78
N ALA A 435 0.73 -16.94 -10.73
CA ALA A 435 -0.25 -15.87 -10.55
C ALA A 435 0.40 -14.49 -10.27
N LYS A 436 1.72 -14.41 -9.98
CA LYS A 436 2.46 -13.16 -9.77
C LYS A 436 2.45 -12.26 -11.02
N GLY A 437 2.57 -12.82 -12.22
CA GLY A 437 2.53 -12.06 -13.49
C GLY A 437 1.15 -12.01 -14.15
N VAL A 438 0.08 -12.41 -13.44
CA VAL A 438 -1.29 -12.42 -13.96
C VAL A 438 -2.07 -11.19 -13.47
N ASN A 439 -2.93 -10.62 -14.32
CA ASN A 439 -3.83 -9.51 -13.98
C ASN A 439 -3.11 -8.27 -13.42
N ARG A 440 -1.90 -7.99 -13.89
CA ARG A 440 -1.12 -6.81 -13.50
C ARG A 440 -1.67 -5.57 -14.21
N TYR A 441 -1.90 -4.49 -13.47
CA TYR A 441 -2.39 -3.22 -14.01
C TYR A 441 -1.34 -2.14 -13.78
N VAL A 442 -0.77 -1.62 -14.87
CA VAL A 442 0.33 -0.64 -14.88
C VAL A 442 0.06 0.32 -16.03
N ASP A 443 0.43 1.60 -15.88
CA ASP A 443 0.21 2.64 -16.90
C ASP A 443 -1.20 2.66 -17.51
N GLY A 444 -2.22 2.53 -16.65
CA GLY A 444 -3.63 2.65 -17.06
C GLY A 444 -4.19 1.46 -17.86
N HIS A 445 -3.48 0.33 -17.94
CA HIS A 445 -3.96 -0.85 -18.65
C HIS A 445 -3.52 -2.16 -17.99
N TYR A 446 -4.19 -3.26 -18.36
CA TYR A 446 -3.77 -4.60 -17.94
C TYR A 446 -2.65 -5.10 -18.83
N VAL A 447 -1.55 -5.53 -18.20
CA VAL A 447 -0.43 -6.17 -18.87
C VAL A 447 -0.79 -7.63 -19.16
N PRO A 448 -0.53 -8.14 -20.38
CA PRO A 448 -0.74 -9.55 -20.71
C PRO A 448 -0.06 -10.47 -19.70
N ALA A 449 -0.72 -11.59 -19.36
CA ALA A 449 -0.19 -12.52 -18.37
C ALA A 449 1.20 -13.03 -18.74
N TYR A 450 2.12 -13.00 -17.79
CA TYR A 450 3.50 -13.45 -17.95
C TYR A 450 4.00 -14.26 -16.73
N GLY A 451 5.11 -14.96 -16.89
CA GLY A 451 5.70 -15.82 -15.88
C GLY A 451 7.16 -16.14 -16.18
N THR A 452 7.80 -16.78 -15.21
CA THR A 452 9.18 -17.23 -15.29
C THR A 452 9.28 -18.63 -15.89
N SER A 453 10.45 -18.94 -16.46
CA SER A 453 10.79 -20.19 -17.15
C SER A 453 10.42 -21.44 -16.35
N ASN A 454 10.69 -21.43 -15.04
CA ASN A 454 10.40 -22.53 -14.11
C ASN A 454 9.15 -22.30 -13.25
N GLY A 455 8.44 -21.19 -13.43
CA GLY A 455 7.29 -20.78 -12.63
C GLY A 455 7.63 -20.26 -11.23
N GLU A 456 8.91 -20.25 -10.83
CA GLU A 456 9.36 -19.75 -9.53
C GLU A 456 9.78 -18.28 -9.62
N TRP A 457 9.52 -17.51 -8.56
CA TRP A 457 9.83 -16.08 -8.53
C TRP A 457 10.77 -15.74 -7.39
N LYS A 458 11.87 -15.04 -7.70
CA LYS A 458 12.80 -14.52 -6.70
C LYS A 458 12.09 -13.51 -5.79
N ASN A 459 12.34 -13.61 -4.48
CA ASN A 459 11.71 -12.73 -3.49
C ASN A 459 12.04 -11.25 -3.73
N GLY A 460 11.01 -10.42 -3.75
CA GLY A 460 11.11 -8.97 -3.93
C GLY A 460 11.52 -8.52 -5.34
N VAL A 461 11.54 -9.43 -6.31
CA VAL A 461 11.84 -9.14 -7.71
C VAL A 461 10.54 -9.09 -8.53
N ASP A 462 10.44 -8.11 -9.41
CA ASP A 462 9.39 -8.00 -10.44
C ASP A 462 10.04 -7.71 -11.81
N TYR A 463 9.34 -8.04 -12.89
CA TYR A 463 9.80 -7.81 -14.27
C TYR A 463 8.99 -6.73 -14.98
N ILE A 464 7.95 -6.22 -14.32
CA ILE A 464 7.13 -5.12 -14.79
C ILE A 464 7.65 -3.78 -14.27
N ILE A 465 7.62 -2.77 -15.13
CA ILE A 465 8.03 -1.40 -14.79
C ILE A 465 7.09 -0.38 -15.45
N GLU A 466 6.76 0.68 -14.72
CA GLU A 466 6.06 1.85 -15.26
C GLU A 466 6.94 2.53 -16.31
N HIS A 467 6.37 2.95 -17.44
CA HIS A 467 7.15 3.54 -18.53
C HIS A 467 7.89 4.80 -18.07
N LYS A 468 7.24 5.63 -17.25
CA LYS A 468 7.87 6.78 -16.59
C LYS A 468 9.10 6.40 -15.77
N ALA A 469 9.01 5.31 -15.00
CA ALA A 469 10.08 4.87 -14.11
C ALA A 469 11.33 4.39 -14.87
N VAL A 470 11.19 3.93 -16.13
CA VAL A 470 12.33 3.64 -17.01
C VAL A 470 13.20 4.89 -17.22
N PHE A 471 12.57 6.04 -17.46
CA PHE A 471 13.30 7.30 -17.63
C PHE A 471 13.93 7.78 -16.32
N GLU A 472 13.21 7.66 -15.20
CA GLU A 472 13.75 8.04 -13.87
C GLU A 472 14.96 7.19 -13.49
N LEU A 473 14.89 5.87 -13.68
CA LEU A 473 16.04 4.99 -13.51
C LEU A 473 17.20 5.37 -14.44
N TYR A 474 16.91 5.73 -15.69
CA TYR A 474 17.94 6.18 -16.63
C TYR A 474 18.62 7.47 -16.16
N PHE A 475 17.91 8.37 -15.48
CA PHE A 475 18.46 9.61 -14.91
C PHE A 475 19.27 9.36 -13.63
N ASP A 476 18.85 8.42 -12.79
CA ASP A 476 19.34 8.31 -11.42
C ASP A 476 20.28 7.12 -11.18
N ASP A 477 20.29 6.10 -12.06
CA ASP A 477 21.08 4.88 -11.91
C ASP A 477 22.08 4.70 -13.08
N ALA A 478 23.36 4.92 -12.80
CA ALA A 478 24.43 4.82 -13.80
C ALA A 478 24.61 3.41 -14.35
N GLN A 479 24.41 2.36 -13.53
CA GLN A 479 24.53 0.97 -13.96
C GLN A 479 23.39 0.60 -14.91
N PHE A 480 22.17 1.01 -14.57
CA PHE A 480 21.02 0.84 -15.46
C PHE A 480 21.24 1.59 -16.78
N ARG A 481 21.73 2.84 -16.73
CA ARG A 481 22.04 3.65 -17.91
C ARG A 481 23.06 2.96 -18.83
N GLU A 482 24.10 2.35 -18.28
CA GLU A 482 25.11 1.60 -19.04
C GLU A 482 24.47 0.42 -19.78
N VAL A 483 23.62 -0.36 -19.09
CA VAL A 483 22.89 -1.50 -19.68
C VAL A 483 21.97 -1.05 -20.82
N ILE A 484 21.19 0.02 -20.62
CA ILE A 484 20.30 0.56 -21.65
C ILE A 484 21.09 1.11 -22.85
N ASN A 485 22.25 1.73 -22.61
CA ASN A 485 23.07 2.32 -23.67
C ASN A 485 23.67 1.33 -24.66
N THR A 486 23.69 0.05 -24.30
CA THR A 486 23.99 -1.05 -25.22
C THR A 486 23.02 -1.11 -26.42
N GLY A 487 21.83 -0.51 -26.31
CA GLY A 487 20.83 -0.47 -27.38
C GLY A 487 20.12 -1.80 -27.65
N ARG A 488 20.24 -2.77 -26.73
CA ARG A 488 19.70 -4.13 -26.90
C ARG A 488 18.38 -4.39 -26.21
N PHE A 489 17.89 -3.47 -25.37
CA PHE A 489 16.62 -3.61 -24.66
C PHE A 489 15.56 -2.69 -25.25
N VAL A 490 14.35 -3.19 -25.40
CA VAL A 490 13.18 -2.47 -25.87
C VAL A 490 12.09 -2.54 -24.82
N PHE A 491 11.41 -1.41 -24.60
CA PHE A 491 10.25 -1.31 -23.76
C PHE A 491 9.02 -1.84 -24.51
N VAL A 492 8.40 -2.89 -24.00
CA VAL A 492 7.25 -3.56 -24.61
C VAL A 492 6.37 -4.18 -23.53
N GLU A 493 5.06 -3.93 -23.59
CA GLU A 493 4.08 -4.45 -22.61
C GLU A 493 4.49 -4.21 -21.14
N ASN A 494 5.08 -3.05 -20.82
CA ASN A 494 5.62 -2.71 -19.48
C ASN A 494 6.82 -3.56 -19.01
N HIS A 495 7.55 -4.18 -19.95
CA HIS A 495 8.79 -4.89 -19.68
C HIS A 495 9.93 -4.27 -20.47
N LEU A 496 11.15 -4.33 -19.94
CA LEU A 496 12.37 -4.03 -20.69
C LEU A 496 12.96 -5.35 -21.19
N CYS A 497 12.62 -5.72 -22.42
CA CYS A 497 12.91 -7.01 -23.03
C CYS A 497 14.07 -6.91 -24.03
N LEU A 498 14.84 -7.97 -24.21
CA LEU A 498 15.81 -8.08 -25.29
C LEU A 498 15.12 -7.88 -26.64
N ALA A 499 15.68 -7.00 -27.47
CA ALA A 499 15.20 -6.68 -28.81
C ALA A 499 15.54 -7.78 -29.83
N ASP A 500 15.08 -9.00 -29.56
CA ASP A 500 15.28 -10.21 -30.37
C ASP A 500 13.93 -10.75 -30.86
N ARG A 501 13.86 -11.23 -32.10
CA ARG A 501 12.63 -11.76 -32.72
C ARG A 501 12.07 -13.00 -32.00
N ARG A 502 12.90 -13.72 -31.24
CA ARG A 502 12.47 -14.82 -30.36
C ARG A 502 11.55 -14.32 -29.25
N PHE A 503 11.77 -13.09 -28.77
CA PHE A 503 11.07 -12.53 -27.62
C PHE A 503 10.08 -11.41 -27.96
N VAL A 504 10.36 -10.64 -29.01
CA VAL A 504 9.57 -9.48 -29.43
C VAL A 504 9.11 -9.67 -30.87
N THR A 505 7.81 -9.47 -31.09
CA THR A 505 7.19 -9.52 -32.41
C THR A 505 6.34 -8.27 -32.65
N MET A 506 6.07 -7.97 -33.91
CA MET A 506 5.09 -6.97 -34.27
C MET A 506 3.72 -7.62 -34.44
N GLY A 507 2.70 -7.04 -33.82
CA GLY A 507 1.33 -7.52 -33.93
C GLY A 507 0.34 -6.38 -34.10
N MET A 508 -0.76 -6.64 -34.81
CA MET A 508 -1.84 -5.66 -34.98
C MET A 508 -2.68 -5.59 -33.70
N THR A 509 -2.93 -4.40 -33.17
CA THR A 509 -3.89 -4.18 -32.06
C THR A 509 -5.31 -4.17 -32.59
N GLN A 510 -6.20 -4.92 -31.92
CA GLN A 510 -7.64 -4.92 -32.24
C GLN A 510 -8.26 -3.54 -32.04
N SER A 511 -7.70 -2.72 -31.15
CA SER A 511 -8.20 -1.40 -30.77
C SER A 511 -7.77 -0.26 -31.70
N ALA A 512 -6.58 -0.31 -32.32
CA ALA A 512 -6.04 0.83 -33.07
C ALA A 512 -5.77 0.56 -34.56
N ARG A 513 -5.85 -0.70 -35.05
CA ARG A 513 -5.35 -1.08 -36.39
C ARG A 513 -3.89 -0.63 -36.64
N VAL A 514 -3.14 -0.38 -35.57
CA VAL A 514 -1.71 -0.04 -35.59
C VAL A 514 -0.93 -1.31 -35.28
N TRP A 515 0.19 -1.48 -35.96
CA TRP A 515 1.18 -2.49 -35.62
C TRP A 515 1.95 -2.00 -34.39
N THR A 516 1.86 -2.72 -33.27
CA THR A 516 2.63 -2.44 -32.04
C THR A 516 3.53 -3.61 -31.68
N ALA A 517 4.67 -3.33 -31.05
CA ALA A 517 5.52 -4.37 -30.51
C ALA A 517 4.80 -5.13 -29.39
N ARG A 518 5.02 -6.44 -29.33
CA ARG A 518 4.47 -7.35 -28.32
C ARG A 518 5.46 -8.42 -27.97
N LEU A 519 5.34 -8.96 -26.76
CA LEU A 519 6.05 -10.16 -26.38
C LEU A 519 5.49 -11.37 -27.11
N THR A 520 6.36 -12.30 -27.51
CA THR A 520 5.96 -13.62 -28.01
C THR A 520 5.39 -14.47 -26.86
N ASP A 521 4.64 -15.52 -27.20
CA ASP A 521 4.13 -16.45 -26.19
C ASP A 521 5.27 -17.17 -25.42
N TYR A 522 6.43 -17.35 -26.07
CA TYR A 522 7.64 -17.85 -25.42
C TYR A 522 8.14 -16.85 -24.36
N ALA A 523 8.36 -15.58 -24.72
CA ALA A 523 8.85 -14.56 -23.80
C ALA A 523 7.92 -14.37 -22.60
N ARG A 524 6.60 -14.40 -22.82
CA ARG A 524 5.63 -14.31 -21.72
C ARG A 524 5.73 -15.48 -20.74
N SER A 525 6.26 -16.62 -21.13
CA SER A 525 6.45 -17.77 -20.24
C SER A 525 7.88 -17.89 -19.69
N HIS A 526 8.80 -17.01 -20.13
CA HIS A 526 10.23 -17.05 -19.78
C HIS A 526 10.75 -15.63 -19.56
N ILE A 527 10.02 -14.82 -18.78
CA ILE A 527 10.31 -13.38 -18.65
C ILE A 527 11.69 -13.12 -18.03
N ASP A 528 12.14 -14.03 -17.17
CA ASP A 528 13.46 -14.07 -16.54
C ASP A 528 14.60 -14.37 -17.51
N GLU A 529 14.30 -14.94 -18.68
CA GLU A 529 15.25 -15.20 -19.75
C GLU A 529 15.50 -13.97 -20.65
N CYS A 530 14.52 -13.08 -20.76
CA CYS A 530 14.57 -12.01 -21.76
C CYS A 530 14.36 -10.60 -21.23
N CYS A 531 13.91 -10.41 -19.99
CA CYS A 531 13.61 -9.08 -19.44
C CYS A 531 14.49 -8.70 -18.26
N LEU A 532 14.74 -7.39 -18.14
CA LEU A 532 15.39 -6.82 -16.97
C LEU A 532 14.48 -6.94 -15.75
N ALA A 533 15.12 -7.12 -14.59
CA ALA A 533 14.45 -7.30 -13.32
C ALA A 533 14.61 -6.06 -12.43
N PHE A 534 13.61 -5.84 -11.59
CA PHE A 534 13.53 -4.69 -10.72
C PHE A 534 13.13 -5.11 -9.30
N ARG A 535 13.68 -4.40 -8.32
CA ARG A 535 13.24 -4.46 -6.93
C ARG A 535 12.55 -3.16 -6.57
N GLU A 536 11.55 -3.22 -5.71
CA GLU A 536 10.93 -2.01 -5.19
C GLU A 536 11.88 -1.35 -4.17
N ARG A 537 12.20 -0.05 -4.35
CA ARG A 537 12.91 0.77 -3.37
C ARG A 537 11.91 1.23 -2.32
N GLY A 538 12.02 0.63 -1.13
CA GLY A 538 11.22 0.98 0.03
C GLY A 538 10.09 0.00 0.31
N THR A 539 9.57 0.06 1.53
CA THR A 539 8.35 -0.66 1.89
C THR A 539 7.20 -0.06 1.10
N ALA A 540 6.84 -0.66 -0.03
CA ALA A 540 5.47 -0.53 -0.48
C ALA A 540 4.59 -0.97 0.69
N ALA A 541 3.95 0.00 1.32
CA ALA A 541 2.56 -0.19 1.61
C ALA A 541 1.92 -0.45 0.25
N HIS A 542 1.94 -1.70 -0.23
CA HIS A 542 0.87 -2.20 -1.08
C HIS A 542 -0.39 -1.77 -0.34
N ARG A 543 -0.97 -0.63 -0.74
CA ARG A 543 -2.25 -0.20 -0.20
C ARG A 543 -3.24 -1.02 -1.00
N TYR A 544 -3.42 -2.23 -0.49
CA TYR A 544 -4.33 -3.25 -0.98
C TYR A 544 -5.74 -2.66 -0.97
N TYR A 545 -6.40 -2.68 -2.13
CA TYR A 545 -7.81 -2.38 -2.22
C TYR A 545 -8.51 -3.53 -2.92
N ASP A 546 -9.05 -4.40 -2.10
CA ASP A 546 -9.95 -5.47 -2.51
C ASP A 546 -11.25 -4.86 -3.08
N GLY A 547 -11.51 -5.10 -4.37
CA GLY A 547 -12.84 -4.97 -4.95
C GLY A 547 -13.10 -3.79 -5.89
N PHE A 548 -12.14 -2.89 -6.14
CA PHE A 548 -12.35 -1.74 -7.03
C PHE A 548 -11.42 -1.75 -8.23
N LEU A 549 -12.01 -1.79 -9.43
CA LEU A 549 -11.41 -1.29 -10.66
C LEU A 549 -11.16 0.21 -10.47
N ASN A 550 -10.04 0.57 -9.86
CA ASN A 550 -9.55 1.93 -9.98
C ASN A 550 -8.86 2.00 -11.35
N LYS A 551 -9.67 2.39 -12.35
CA LYS A 551 -9.17 2.84 -13.65
C LYS A 551 -8.15 3.98 -13.51
N GLU A 552 -8.10 4.65 -12.37
CA GLU A 552 -7.17 5.74 -12.14
C GLU A 552 -6.67 5.74 -10.69
N ILE A 553 -5.38 6.01 -10.54
CA ILE A 553 -4.69 6.41 -9.31
C ILE A 553 -4.23 5.24 -8.43
N CYS A 554 -3.13 4.61 -8.83
CA CYS A 554 -2.04 4.38 -7.89
C CYS A 554 -1.18 5.66 -7.90
N GLY A 555 -1.54 6.65 -7.08
CA GLY A 555 -0.74 7.87 -6.87
C GLY A 555 0.48 7.59 -5.99
N TYR A 556 1.13 6.47 -6.23
CA TYR A 556 2.36 6.02 -5.60
C TYR A 556 3.46 6.05 -6.62
N VAL A 557 4.49 6.82 -6.34
CA VAL A 557 5.78 6.61 -6.97
C VAL A 557 6.27 5.26 -6.44
N LYS A 558 6.15 4.21 -7.24
CA LYS A 558 6.97 3.02 -7.03
C LYS A 558 8.39 3.45 -7.35
N ASP A 559 9.23 3.52 -6.33
CA ASP A 559 10.65 3.67 -6.56
C ASP A 559 11.18 2.29 -6.98
N TYR A 560 11.89 2.24 -8.09
CA TYR A 560 12.45 0.99 -8.62
C TYR A 560 13.96 1.01 -8.38
N ARG A 561 14.52 -0.16 -8.13
CA ARG A 561 15.96 -0.41 -8.15
C ARG A 561 16.24 -1.45 -9.21
N PHE A 562 17.16 -1.14 -10.11
CA PHE A 562 17.64 -2.11 -11.07
C PHE A 562 18.28 -3.30 -10.33
N ASP A 563 17.85 -4.51 -10.67
CA ASP A 563 18.46 -5.74 -10.18
C ASP A 563 19.18 -6.43 -11.34
N PRO A 564 20.52 -6.34 -11.41
CA PRO A 564 21.31 -7.07 -12.38
C PRO A 564 21.37 -8.55 -11.95
N LEU A 565 20.25 -9.26 -12.10
CA LEU A 565 20.16 -10.70 -11.85
C LEU A 565 21.12 -11.53 -12.71
N ARG A 566 21.71 -10.90 -13.73
CA ARG A 566 22.75 -11.41 -14.60
C ARG A 566 24.02 -10.60 -14.44
N THR A 567 25.15 -11.28 -14.48
CA THR A 567 26.43 -10.58 -14.54
C THR A 567 26.54 -9.81 -15.87
N PRO A 568 27.35 -8.74 -15.93
CA PRO A 568 27.68 -8.09 -17.20
C PRO A 568 28.19 -9.07 -18.27
N GLU A 569 28.81 -10.17 -17.87
CA GLU A 569 29.36 -11.23 -18.74
C GLU A 569 28.29 -12.20 -19.26
N GLU A 570 27.33 -12.61 -18.43
CA GLU A 570 26.17 -13.41 -18.85
C GLU A 570 25.26 -12.59 -19.77
N ASN A 571 25.10 -11.32 -19.44
CA ASN A 571 24.54 -10.36 -20.38
C ASN A 571 25.41 -10.34 -21.65
N ALA A 572 26.73 -10.18 -21.57
CA ALA A 572 27.65 -10.12 -22.72
C ALA A 572 27.64 -11.38 -23.62
N GLN A 573 27.42 -12.57 -23.07
CA GLN A 573 27.30 -13.82 -23.82
C GLN A 573 25.92 -13.96 -24.50
N ALA A 574 24.82 -13.69 -23.78
CA ALA A 574 23.49 -13.57 -24.41
C ALA A 574 23.46 -12.44 -25.46
N MET A 575 24.30 -11.42 -25.25
CA MET A 575 24.57 -10.28 -26.13
C MET A 575 25.43 -10.64 -27.36
N ALA A 576 26.25 -11.70 -27.32
CA ALA A 576 27.18 -12.08 -28.39
C ALA A 576 26.50 -12.90 -29.51
N GLU A 577 25.37 -13.57 -29.23
CA GLU A 577 24.55 -14.24 -30.24
C GLU A 577 23.80 -13.25 -31.18
N TYR A 578 23.84 -11.95 -30.88
CA TYR A 578 23.13 -10.93 -31.65
C TYR A 578 24.09 -10.10 -32.51
N SER A 579 24.34 -10.56 -33.74
CA SER A 579 25.00 -9.78 -34.79
C SER A 579 24.42 -10.15 -36.16
N GLU A 580 23.74 -9.18 -36.79
CA GLU A 580 23.94 -8.75 -38.18
C GLU A 580 22.72 -7.96 -38.67
N ILE A 581 22.62 -6.65 -38.37
CA ILE A 581 21.94 -5.70 -39.28
C ILE A 581 22.58 -4.30 -39.19
N THR A 582 23.84 -4.17 -39.60
CA THR A 582 24.42 -2.87 -40.00
C THR A 582 25.21 -2.96 -41.30
N GLY A 583 24.93 -3.95 -42.14
CA GLY A 583 25.40 -3.95 -43.52
C GLY A 583 24.45 -3.13 -44.40
N ASN A 584 24.92 -1.99 -44.92
CA ASN A 584 24.30 -1.17 -45.98
C ASN A 584 23.40 0.01 -45.56
N LEU A 585 23.80 0.83 -44.58
CA LEU A 585 23.21 2.17 -44.43
C LEU A 585 23.82 3.14 -45.47
N PRO A 586 23.02 3.99 -46.13
CA PRO A 586 23.55 5.01 -47.05
C PRO A 586 24.43 6.06 -46.36
N ASN A 587 25.35 6.66 -47.11
CA ASN A 587 26.15 7.80 -46.66
C ASN A 587 25.38 9.11 -46.89
N GLY A 588 25.34 9.97 -45.87
CA GLY A 588 24.63 11.25 -45.93
C GLY A 588 23.22 11.17 -45.33
N PHE A 589 22.82 12.28 -44.71
CA PHE A 589 21.55 12.39 -43.99
C PHE A 589 20.33 12.21 -44.89
N GLY A 590 20.33 12.86 -46.07
CA GLY A 590 19.19 12.85 -46.99
C GLY A 590 18.92 11.47 -47.58
N GLN A 591 19.97 10.75 -47.97
CA GLN A 591 19.90 9.35 -48.41
C GLN A 591 19.40 8.42 -47.30
N THR A 592 19.93 8.59 -46.08
CA THR A 592 19.51 7.79 -44.91
C THR A 592 18.02 8.01 -44.59
N LEU A 593 17.57 9.26 -44.62
CA LEU A 593 16.17 9.62 -44.44
C LEU A 593 15.28 8.97 -45.52
N LYS A 594 15.63 9.13 -46.81
CA LYS A 594 14.90 8.49 -47.92
C LYS A 594 14.79 6.98 -47.77
N TYR A 595 15.90 6.34 -47.36
CA TYR A 595 15.95 4.90 -47.16
C TYR A 595 14.97 4.43 -46.07
N HIS A 596 15.00 5.05 -44.89
CA HIS A 596 14.11 4.67 -43.80
C HIS A 596 12.64 5.05 -44.06
N MET A 597 12.38 6.17 -44.74
CA MET A 597 11.02 6.53 -45.18
C MET A 597 10.41 5.46 -46.07
N LYS A 598 11.18 4.94 -47.05
CA LYS A 598 10.75 3.86 -47.94
C LYS A 598 10.52 2.55 -47.18
N ARG A 599 11.39 2.22 -46.22
CA ARG A 599 11.31 1.01 -45.40
C ARG A 599 10.01 0.96 -44.57
N VAL A 600 9.67 2.07 -43.92
CA VAL A 600 8.54 2.16 -42.98
C VAL A 600 7.26 2.66 -43.68
N LYS A 601 7.36 3.06 -44.95
CA LYS A 601 6.28 3.66 -45.75
C LYS A 601 5.69 4.93 -45.09
N VAL A 602 6.54 5.75 -44.47
CA VAL A 602 6.14 7.04 -43.91
C VAL A 602 6.25 8.15 -44.96
N THR A 603 5.25 9.03 -45.02
CA THR A 603 5.18 10.11 -46.00
C THR A 603 5.87 11.38 -45.51
N THR A 604 6.18 12.30 -46.44
CA THR A 604 6.76 13.61 -46.11
C THR A 604 5.79 14.43 -45.27
N GLU A 605 4.50 14.34 -45.56
CA GLU A 605 3.42 15.05 -44.88
C GLU A 605 3.33 14.62 -43.42
N LYS A 606 3.39 13.31 -43.13
CA LYS A 606 3.33 12.79 -41.77
C LYS A 606 4.54 13.22 -40.92
N LEU A 607 5.73 13.21 -41.51
CA LEU A 607 6.93 13.71 -40.81
C LEU A 607 6.85 15.22 -40.56
N ALA A 608 6.34 15.98 -41.54
CA ALA A 608 6.21 17.43 -41.46
C ALA A 608 5.19 17.85 -40.39
N GLU A 609 4.04 17.17 -40.35
CA GLU A 609 3.00 17.34 -39.33
C GLU A 609 3.56 17.11 -37.93
N ALA A 610 4.24 15.99 -37.70
CA ALA A 610 4.77 15.65 -36.39
C ALA A 610 5.87 16.62 -35.90
N MET A 611 6.69 17.15 -36.82
CA MET A 611 7.73 18.14 -36.51
C MET A 611 7.22 19.59 -36.49
N GLU A 612 5.96 19.83 -36.82
CA GLU A 612 5.36 21.17 -36.95
C GLU A 612 6.10 22.07 -37.95
N ILE A 613 6.52 21.49 -39.08
CA ILE A 613 7.21 22.20 -40.16
C ILE A 613 6.49 22.03 -41.49
N SER A 614 6.81 22.87 -42.47
CA SER A 614 6.26 22.71 -43.82
C SER A 614 6.78 21.42 -44.49
N PRO A 615 5.94 20.66 -45.23
CA PRO A 615 6.39 19.51 -46.03
C PRO A 615 7.54 19.85 -46.99
N ARG A 616 7.63 21.11 -47.44
CA ARG A 616 8.74 21.59 -48.26
C ARG A 616 10.09 21.49 -47.53
N VAL A 617 10.13 21.75 -46.22
CA VAL A 617 11.35 21.65 -45.41
C VAL A 617 11.81 20.18 -45.31
N VAL A 618 10.87 19.24 -45.12
CA VAL A 618 11.18 17.80 -45.11
C VAL A 618 11.66 17.33 -46.50
N TYR A 619 11.15 17.91 -47.58
CA TYR A 619 11.68 17.66 -48.93
C TYR A 619 13.13 18.11 -49.09
N GLU A 620 13.50 19.26 -48.52
CA GLU A 620 14.89 19.73 -48.50
C GLU A 620 15.80 18.84 -47.66
N TYR A 621 15.36 18.36 -46.49
CA TYR A 621 16.10 17.40 -45.66
C TYR A 621 16.49 16.12 -46.39
N ARG A 622 15.69 15.72 -47.39
CA ARG A 622 15.94 14.53 -48.23
C ARG A 622 17.05 14.75 -49.27
N LYS A 623 17.57 15.97 -49.43
CA LYS A 623 18.74 16.27 -50.27
C LYS A 623 20.01 16.14 -49.42
N ASP A 624 21.08 15.53 -49.94
CA ASP A 624 22.33 15.33 -49.18
C ASP A 624 23.15 16.60 -48.96
N SER A 625 22.67 17.73 -49.47
CA SER A 625 23.22 19.06 -49.29
C SER A 625 22.78 19.64 -47.93
N LEU A 626 23.17 19.00 -46.82
CA LEU A 626 23.15 19.70 -45.53
C LEU A 626 24.29 20.73 -45.55
N PRO A 627 24.03 22.03 -45.34
CA PRO A 627 25.10 23.02 -45.20
C PRO A 627 26.01 22.61 -44.04
N ARG A 628 27.34 22.77 -44.10
CA ARG A 628 28.17 22.67 -42.88
C ARG A 628 27.85 23.85 -41.98
N ALA A 629 27.70 23.62 -40.67
CA ALA A 629 27.40 24.66 -39.66
C ALA A 629 28.44 25.81 -39.59
N SER A 630 29.56 25.71 -40.31
CA SER A 630 30.66 26.68 -40.27
C SER A 630 30.60 27.80 -41.32
N LEU A 631 29.50 27.97 -42.06
CA LEU A 631 29.33 29.11 -42.96
C LEU A 631 28.13 29.94 -42.49
N MET A 632 28.38 30.84 -41.53
CA MET A 632 27.53 32.02 -41.40
C MET A 632 27.61 32.78 -42.72
N ALA A 633 26.50 32.77 -43.48
CA ALA A 633 26.38 33.60 -44.66
C ALA A 633 26.49 35.08 -44.25
N PRO A 634 27.21 35.92 -45.02
CA PRO A 634 27.20 37.36 -44.82
C PRO A 634 25.77 37.91 -44.87
N ALA A 635 25.49 38.94 -44.09
CA ALA A 635 24.17 39.49 -43.78
C ALA A 635 23.38 40.10 -44.98
N ASP A 636 23.82 39.93 -46.22
CA ASP A 636 23.24 40.60 -47.39
C ASP A 636 22.86 39.63 -48.53
N THR A 637 21.81 38.81 -48.34
CA THR A 637 21.06 38.25 -49.46
C THR A 637 19.58 38.06 -49.11
N LYS A 638 18.73 39.01 -49.53
CA LYS A 638 17.27 39.05 -49.30
C LYS A 638 16.43 38.03 -50.12
N SER A 639 16.98 36.89 -50.55
CA SER A 639 16.21 35.92 -51.36
C SER A 639 16.53 34.44 -51.15
N LEU A 640 17.33 34.09 -50.15
CA LEU A 640 17.53 32.69 -49.76
C LEU A 640 16.90 32.48 -48.38
N VAL A 641 15.75 31.79 -48.35
CA VAL A 641 15.31 31.14 -47.10
C VAL A 641 16.49 30.25 -46.68
N PRO A 642 17.09 30.45 -45.48
CA PRO A 642 18.20 29.61 -45.06
C PRO A 642 17.76 28.16 -45.19
N LEU A 643 18.54 27.32 -45.89
CA LEU A 643 18.32 25.88 -45.92
C LEU A 643 18.33 25.43 -44.45
N ALA A 644 17.14 25.26 -43.86
CA ALA A 644 17.04 24.92 -42.46
C ALA A 644 17.71 23.56 -42.31
N GLN A 645 18.71 23.43 -41.45
CA GLN A 645 19.17 22.13 -41.01
C GLN A 645 18.07 21.52 -40.13
N PRO A 646 17.91 20.18 -40.12
CA PRO A 646 17.05 19.54 -39.13
C PRO A 646 17.59 19.88 -37.74
N THR A 647 16.74 20.25 -36.78
CA THR A 647 17.17 20.40 -35.38
C THR A 647 17.41 19.04 -34.74
N LYS A 648 18.12 18.98 -33.59
CA LYS A 648 18.23 17.73 -32.80
C LYS A 648 16.86 17.08 -32.56
N ARG A 649 15.89 17.88 -32.12
CA ARG A 649 14.50 17.46 -31.88
C ARG A 649 13.86 16.84 -33.14
N ASN A 650 14.06 17.45 -34.31
CA ASN A 650 13.56 16.92 -35.58
C ASN A 650 14.15 15.53 -35.88
N VAL A 651 15.45 15.34 -35.65
CA VAL A 651 16.12 14.05 -35.86
C VAL A 651 15.62 12.98 -34.89
N ILE A 652 15.34 13.34 -33.63
CA ILE A 652 14.74 12.43 -32.64
C ILE A 652 13.32 12.03 -33.05
N ILE A 653 12.47 12.99 -33.43
CA ILE A 653 11.11 12.73 -33.92
C ILE A 653 11.14 11.77 -35.12
N MET A 654 12.00 12.06 -36.11
CA MET A 654 12.17 11.21 -37.28
C MET A 654 12.64 9.79 -36.90
N SER A 655 13.56 9.67 -35.94
CA SER A 655 14.08 8.38 -35.48
C SER A 655 12.99 7.52 -34.83
N LEU A 656 12.17 8.11 -33.96
CA LEU A 656 11.09 7.42 -33.26
C LEU A 656 9.92 7.08 -34.19
N LEU A 657 9.49 8.01 -35.06
CA LEU A 657 8.40 7.78 -36.02
C LEU A 657 8.74 6.70 -37.07
N MET A 658 10.02 6.55 -37.39
CA MET A 658 10.50 5.50 -38.29
C MET A 658 10.89 4.22 -37.55
N HIS A 659 10.69 4.14 -36.24
CA HIS A 659 11.09 3.01 -35.41
C HIS A 659 12.53 2.55 -35.70
N LEU A 660 13.46 3.51 -35.72
CA LEU A 660 14.88 3.24 -35.96
C LEU A 660 15.46 2.52 -34.74
N MET A 661 16.13 1.39 -34.98
CA MET A 661 16.91 0.71 -33.93
C MET A 661 17.96 1.68 -33.35
N PRO A 662 18.43 1.48 -32.12
CA PRO A 662 19.27 2.47 -31.45
C PRO A 662 20.54 2.83 -32.22
N ASP A 663 21.22 1.85 -32.84
CA ASP A 663 22.41 2.12 -33.66
C ASP A 663 22.10 2.91 -34.92
N TRP A 664 20.92 2.72 -35.51
CA TRP A 664 20.48 3.51 -36.66
C TRP A 664 20.12 4.93 -36.25
N SER A 665 19.48 5.11 -35.09
CA SER A 665 19.20 6.42 -34.51
C SER A 665 20.50 7.19 -34.21
N LYS A 666 21.51 6.52 -33.62
CA LYS A 666 22.84 7.07 -33.39
C LYS A 666 23.54 7.45 -34.69
N HIS A 667 23.51 6.57 -35.70
CA HIS A 667 24.04 6.87 -37.03
C HIS A 667 23.33 8.08 -37.64
N PHE A 668 22.01 8.16 -37.53
CA PHE A 668 21.20 9.24 -38.10
C PHE A 668 21.47 10.60 -37.44
N LEU A 669 21.66 10.63 -36.12
CA LEU A 669 22.14 11.81 -35.38
C LEU A 669 23.54 12.23 -35.83
N LYS A 670 24.46 11.26 -35.99
CA LYS A 670 25.83 11.53 -36.45
C LYS A 670 25.86 12.12 -37.87
N GLN A 671 25.02 11.63 -38.78
CA GLN A 671 24.88 12.18 -40.14
C GLN A 671 24.31 13.61 -40.14
N ALA A 672 23.55 13.98 -39.12
CA ALA A 672 23.07 15.34 -38.88
C ALA A 672 24.06 16.22 -38.10
N HIS A 673 25.25 15.70 -37.76
CA HIS A 673 26.26 16.38 -36.94
C HIS A 673 25.79 16.75 -35.52
N TYR A 674 24.96 15.90 -34.90
CA TYR A 674 24.52 16.08 -33.53
C TYR A 674 25.00 14.96 -32.61
N GLU A 675 25.32 15.37 -31.39
CA GLU A 675 25.50 14.51 -30.22
C GLU A 675 24.51 14.95 -29.13
N LEU A 676 24.02 13.98 -28.37
CA LEU A 676 23.11 14.24 -27.26
C LEU A 676 23.91 14.58 -26.01
N ASP A 677 23.56 15.69 -25.38
CA ASP A 677 24.09 16.13 -24.10
C ASP A 677 23.48 15.27 -22.97
N LEU A 678 24.33 14.49 -22.30
CA LEU A 678 23.91 13.60 -21.21
C LEU A 678 23.83 14.33 -19.85
N GLU A 679 24.07 15.64 -19.79
CA GLU A 679 23.82 16.48 -18.62
C GLU A 679 22.43 17.15 -18.69
N SER A 680 21.92 17.40 -19.90
CA SER A 680 20.57 17.90 -20.11
C SER A 680 19.52 16.82 -19.83
N ARG A 681 18.62 17.08 -18.88
CA ARG A 681 17.51 16.17 -18.55
C ARG A 681 16.61 15.88 -19.77
N GLU A 682 16.45 16.84 -20.66
CA GLU A 682 15.66 16.69 -21.89
C GLU A 682 16.37 15.78 -22.90
N GLU A 683 17.66 16.01 -23.17
CA GLU A 683 18.43 15.18 -24.11
C GLU A 683 18.73 13.78 -23.55
N LEU A 684 18.84 13.63 -22.22
CA LEU A 684 18.82 12.33 -21.53
C LEU A 684 17.51 11.58 -21.77
N ALA A 685 16.36 12.26 -21.70
CA ALA A 685 15.07 11.64 -21.97
C ALA A 685 14.97 11.20 -23.43
N TRP A 686 15.46 12.02 -24.37
CA TRP A 686 15.54 11.65 -25.79
C TRP A 686 16.43 10.43 -26.02
N SER A 687 17.59 10.39 -25.35
CA SER A 687 18.52 9.26 -25.39
C SER A 687 17.85 7.97 -24.89
N CYS A 688 17.18 8.02 -23.73
CA CYS A 688 16.44 6.89 -23.20
C CYS A 688 15.33 6.42 -24.17
N ALA A 689 14.59 7.37 -24.77
CA ALA A 689 13.51 7.06 -25.70
C ALA A 689 14.00 6.36 -26.98
N ILE A 690 15.08 6.83 -27.61
CA ILE A 690 15.62 6.19 -28.82
C ILE A 690 16.28 4.82 -28.53
N GLN A 691 16.74 4.60 -27.30
CA GLN A 691 17.34 3.33 -26.87
C GLN A 691 16.27 2.28 -26.58
N THR A 692 15.22 2.65 -25.84
CA THR A 692 14.24 1.68 -25.30
C THR A 692 12.87 1.77 -25.95
N SER A 693 12.42 2.95 -26.34
CA SER A 693 11.02 3.23 -26.68
C SER A 693 10.82 3.43 -28.19
N TYR A 694 11.82 3.12 -29.03
CA TYR A 694 11.73 3.30 -30.47
C TYR A 694 10.64 2.44 -31.15
N MET A 695 10.11 1.40 -30.50
CA MET A 695 8.96 0.62 -30.98
C MET A 695 7.62 1.08 -30.39
N CYS A 696 7.61 2.09 -29.52
CA CYS A 696 6.40 2.68 -28.95
C CYS A 696 5.80 3.72 -29.90
N GLU A 697 4.53 4.06 -29.68
CA GLU A 697 3.91 5.20 -30.33
C GLU A 697 4.47 6.50 -29.75
N ILE A 698 4.68 7.53 -30.60
CA ILE A 698 5.29 8.79 -30.15
C ILE A 698 4.39 9.51 -29.12
N GLU A 699 3.08 9.27 -29.20
CA GLU A 699 2.07 9.73 -28.26
C GLU A 699 2.29 9.15 -26.86
N GLN A 700 2.64 7.86 -26.76
CA GLN A 700 2.98 7.22 -25.48
C GLN A 700 4.24 7.84 -24.88
N ILE A 701 5.26 8.10 -25.71
CA ILE A 701 6.50 8.75 -25.28
C ILE A 701 6.23 10.18 -24.79
N ASN A 702 5.41 10.93 -25.54
CA ASN A 702 5.00 12.29 -25.16
C ASN A 702 4.26 12.33 -23.82
N LEU A 703 3.40 11.35 -23.55
CA LEU A 703 2.73 11.23 -22.25
C LEU A 703 3.76 11.08 -21.12
N GLN A 704 4.77 10.23 -21.28
CA GLN A 704 5.81 10.06 -20.28
C GLN A 704 6.63 11.35 -20.09
N PHE A 705 6.99 12.03 -21.18
CA PHE A 705 7.73 13.29 -21.11
C PHE A 705 6.95 14.34 -20.30
N ARG A 706 5.64 14.49 -20.54
CA ARG A 706 4.78 15.38 -19.75
C ARG A 706 4.77 14.99 -18.27
N LEU A 707 4.66 13.70 -17.95
CA LEU A 707 4.70 13.23 -16.55
C LEU A 707 6.06 13.45 -15.86
N LEU A 708 7.14 13.58 -16.63
CA LEU A 708 8.51 13.86 -16.16
C LEU A 708 8.85 15.36 -16.11
N GLY A 709 7.96 16.23 -16.58
CA GLY A 709 8.23 17.66 -16.75
C GLY A 709 9.18 17.98 -17.93
N VAL A 710 9.30 17.07 -18.90
CA VAL A 710 10.06 17.25 -20.14
C VAL A 710 9.13 17.68 -21.26
N THR A 711 9.59 18.55 -22.15
CA THR A 711 8.81 19.02 -23.31
C THR A 711 8.43 17.85 -24.21
N ALA A 712 7.15 17.73 -24.57
CA ALA A 712 6.70 16.73 -25.54
C ALA A 712 7.39 16.93 -26.89
N LEU A 713 7.63 15.84 -27.62
CA LEU A 713 8.25 15.88 -28.95
C LEU A 713 7.31 16.44 -30.02
N THR A 714 6.00 16.20 -29.91
CA THR A 714 5.00 16.66 -30.89
C THR A 714 3.78 17.28 -30.18
N SER A 715 3.08 18.22 -30.83
CA SER A 715 1.84 18.84 -30.31
C SER A 715 0.59 17.97 -30.43
N SER A 716 0.63 16.86 -31.16
CA SER A 716 -0.53 16.02 -31.47
C SER A 716 -1.07 15.25 -30.24
N PHE A 717 -1.93 15.89 -29.46
CA PHE A 717 -3.10 15.28 -28.79
C PHE A 717 -4.15 16.37 -28.49
N PRO A 718 -5.46 16.12 -28.70
CA PRO A 718 -6.52 16.92 -28.09
C PRO A 718 -6.52 16.71 -26.57
N ASP A 719 -6.61 17.80 -25.80
CA ASP A 719 -6.86 17.77 -24.36
C ASP A 719 -8.15 16.99 -24.06
N ASN A 720 -8.03 15.69 -23.77
CA ASN A 720 -9.06 14.90 -23.13
C ASN A 720 -8.44 14.14 -21.96
N SER A 721 -7.98 14.90 -20.97
CA SER A 721 -7.72 14.39 -19.61
C SER A 721 -8.39 15.28 -18.57
N ALA A 722 -9.65 15.63 -18.83
CA ALA A 722 -10.61 16.04 -17.82
C ALA A 722 -11.80 15.06 -17.87
N ALA A 723 -11.64 13.90 -17.22
CA ALA A 723 -12.73 13.08 -16.71
C ALA A 723 -12.18 12.17 -15.61
#